data_AF-A0A2E6BG40-F1
#
_entry.id   AF-A0A2E6BG40-F1
#
_cell.length_a   1.000
_cell.length_b   1.000
_cell.length_c   1.000
_cell.angle_alpha   90.00
_cell.angle_beta   90.00
_cell.angle_gamma   90.00
#
_symmetry.space_group_name_H-M   'P 1'
#
loop_
_entity.id
_entity.type
_entity.pdbx_description
1 polymer ?
#
loop_
_entity_poly.entity_id
_entity_poly.type
_entity_poly.pdbx_seq_one_letter_code
_entity_poly.pdbx_strand_id
1 'polypeptide(L)'
;MKQTHLGLVAAAALLLAACGPAEQTAPTQTQSAPVETPSYPAYQASVTTERLVNADNEPGQWMSTGRSYWEQRYSPLDQINEDTISDLGLVWSADLDTSRGQEATPIMVDGALYVTTAWSMVKAYDARTGELLWEFDPEVDRARGVDACCDVVNRGVAVWDGKVFFGALDGRLIALDADTGEQIWSVVTTDQSQPYTITGAPRIIDGKVIIGNGGGEYGVRGYITAYDANNGDEMWRFFTVPGNPEDGFEQPELEWAADTWTGEWWVMGGGGTVWDSMAYDPDSNLLYIGVGNGSPWNQSLRSPGGGDNLFLTSIVAVNPDDGSYVWHYQTVPGETWDYTATQQIIVADLNIGGETRRVVMQAPKNGFFYVLDALTGRLLSAENFVPVTWASHIDLETGRPVEIPEARYNETGVPVIVSPGALGGHNWYPMSFSQKTNLVYLPATENYMGYVAQPEFERSERGWNTGTDMAEGARLVAAAGDAAPQRSAYLLAWDPVAQREVWRQPQLVPTAAAGVMSTAGGLVFQGNAAGEFVAYRDTDGERLWSHITQSHTVAAPISYMLDGTQYVAVVTGSRALPQVGPGAIGSTTRESSNNSRVLVYALQGDHQLPTEIAVAEEQELNPPALVANNEMLAQGEQTYGRFCSVCHGNNAASDGAGVFPDLRYSERLHDLEEWNAVVLEGELADGGMVSFSGQLEPSDSAAIRQYVISRAIALSDELRSQQ
;
A
#
# COMPACT_ATOMS: atom_id res chain seq x y z
N MET A 1 -70.22 37.37 29.62
CA MET A 1 -70.56 38.55 28.80
C MET A 1 -70.00 38.34 27.40
N LYS A 2 -70.86 38.50 26.37
CA LYS A 2 -70.62 38.57 24.91
C LYS A 2 -70.07 37.29 24.25
N GLN A 3 -70.89 36.43 23.60
CA GLN A 3 -71.50 36.53 22.25
C GLN A 3 -70.42 36.70 21.16
N THR A 4 -70.32 35.88 20.10
CA THR A 4 -71.29 35.58 19.02
C THR A 4 -70.73 34.42 18.14
N HIS A 5 -71.48 33.33 17.88
CA HIS A 5 -72.21 32.98 16.64
C HIS A 5 -71.36 32.34 15.51
N LEU A 6 -71.83 31.40 14.67
CA LEU A 6 -73.01 30.50 14.64
C LEU A 6 -72.89 29.63 13.36
N GLY A 7 -73.41 28.40 13.39
CA GLY A 7 -74.11 27.72 12.29
C GLY A 7 -73.26 26.89 11.30
N LEU A 8 -73.74 25.78 10.72
CA LEU A 8 -75.06 25.12 10.65
C LEU A 8 -74.83 23.57 10.68
N VAL A 9 -75.60 22.72 11.39
CA VAL A 9 -76.95 22.16 11.07
C VAL A 9 -76.96 21.44 9.71
N ALA A 10 -77.32 20.16 9.51
CA ALA A 10 -78.32 19.28 10.13
C ALA A 10 -77.95 17.78 9.84
N ALA A 11 -78.18 16.86 10.80
CA ALA A 11 -79.33 15.95 10.89
C ALA A 11 -79.32 14.78 9.87
N ALA A 12 -79.00 13.53 10.22
CA ALA A 12 -79.59 12.58 11.20
C ALA A 12 -80.58 11.59 10.57
N ALA A 13 -80.62 10.40 11.20
CA ALA A 13 -81.63 9.32 11.16
C ALA A 13 -81.24 8.11 10.28
N LEU A 14 -81.36 6.83 10.69
CA LEU A 14 -82.02 6.11 11.80
C LEU A 14 -81.19 4.83 12.11
N LEU A 15 -80.90 4.47 13.37
CA LEU A 15 -81.67 3.65 14.34
C LEU A 15 -81.89 2.16 13.97
N LEU A 16 -81.34 1.26 14.80
CA LEU A 16 -81.92 0.03 15.42
C LEU A 16 -80.76 -0.91 15.85
N ALA A 17 -80.25 -0.85 17.09
CA ALA A 17 -80.73 -1.51 18.32
C ALA A 17 -80.53 -3.04 18.37
N ALA A 18 -79.61 -3.52 19.22
CA ALA A 18 -79.82 -4.64 20.17
C ALA A 18 -78.55 -4.93 21.00
N CYS A 19 -78.73 -5.11 22.31
CA CYS A 19 -77.70 -5.48 23.29
C CYS A 19 -77.45 -6.99 23.34
N GLY A 20 -76.21 -7.41 23.63
CA GLY A 20 -75.84 -8.76 24.11
C GLY A 20 -74.33 -9.01 24.05
N PRO A 21 -73.80 -9.97 24.82
CA PRO A 21 -72.91 -9.78 25.97
C PRO A 21 -71.41 -9.68 25.61
N ALA A 22 -70.63 -9.21 26.59
CA ALA A 22 -69.18 -9.01 26.50
C ALA A 22 -68.40 -10.29 26.18
N GLU A 23 -67.65 -10.26 25.06
CA GLU A 23 -66.52 -11.15 24.80
C GLU A 23 -65.22 -10.40 25.08
N GLN A 24 -64.37 -11.01 25.90
CA GLN A 24 -62.97 -10.61 26.07
C GLN A 24 -62.25 -10.72 24.73
N THR A 25 -61.89 -9.60 24.13
CA THR A 25 -60.95 -9.57 23.01
C THR A 25 -59.55 -9.88 23.54
N ALA A 26 -59.00 -11.02 23.10
CA ALA A 26 -57.59 -11.33 23.23
C ALA A 26 -56.72 -10.21 22.61
N PRO A 27 -55.50 -9.96 23.12
CA PRO A 27 -54.63 -8.94 22.56
C PRO A 27 -54.31 -9.29 21.11
N THR A 28 -54.61 -8.36 20.21
CA THR A 28 -54.21 -8.40 18.80
C THR A 28 -52.69 -8.50 18.75
N GLN A 29 -52.17 -9.67 18.39
CA GLN A 29 -50.79 -9.78 17.93
C GLN A 29 -50.69 -8.99 16.63
N THR A 30 -50.05 -7.83 16.71
CA THR A 30 -49.56 -7.14 15.52
C THR A 30 -48.50 -8.05 14.93
N GLN A 31 -48.87 -8.87 13.94
CA GLN A 31 -47.90 -9.51 13.06
C GLN A 31 -47.15 -8.38 12.36
N SER A 32 -45.91 -8.13 12.80
CA SER A 32 -44.92 -7.45 11.99
C SER A 32 -44.87 -8.17 10.65
N ALA A 33 -45.05 -7.42 9.55
CA ALA A 33 -44.79 -7.94 8.21
C ALA A 33 -43.38 -8.56 8.19
N PRO A 34 -43.15 -9.67 7.46
CA PRO A 34 -41.82 -10.19 7.26
C PRO A 34 -40.96 -9.06 6.69
N VAL A 35 -39.83 -8.79 7.33
CA VAL A 35 -38.77 -7.99 6.71
C VAL A 35 -38.32 -8.79 5.50
N GLU A 36 -38.68 -8.36 4.29
CA GLU A 36 -38.09 -8.92 3.08
C GLU A 36 -36.59 -8.68 3.16
N THR A 37 -35.85 -9.75 3.42
CA THR A 37 -34.39 -9.77 3.35
C THR A 37 -34.05 -9.53 1.87
N PRO A 38 -33.28 -8.48 1.51
CA PRO A 38 -32.91 -8.28 0.12
C PRO A 38 -32.16 -9.52 -0.37
N SER A 39 -32.69 -10.20 -1.38
CA SER A 39 -31.94 -11.25 -2.08
C SER A 39 -30.91 -10.56 -2.96
N TYR A 40 -29.65 -10.53 -2.53
CA TYR A 40 -28.56 -10.08 -3.38
C TYR A 40 -28.47 -11.01 -4.60
N PRO A 41 -28.37 -10.50 -5.84
CA PRO A 41 -27.92 -11.33 -6.95
C PRO A 41 -26.49 -11.78 -6.59
N ALA A 42 -26.30 -13.08 -6.37
CA ALA A 42 -25.07 -13.59 -5.79
C ALA A 42 -23.86 -13.27 -6.70
N TYR A 43 -22.85 -12.60 -6.13
CA TYR A 43 -21.48 -12.46 -6.65
C TYR A 43 -21.30 -11.67 -7.94
N GLN A 44 -22.31 -10.91 -8.38
CA GLN A 44 -22.31 -10.25 -9.69
C GLN A 44 -21.41 -9.02 -9.81
N ALA A 45 -20.67 -8.61 -8.77
CA ALA A 45 -19.82 -7.41 -8.77
C ALA A 45 -20.44 -6.22 -9.54
N SER A 46 -21.74 -5.96 -9.34
CA SER A 46 -22.55 -5.10 -10.22
C SER A 46 -22.36 -3.64 -9.87
N VAL A 47 -21.14 -3.16 -10.03
CA VAL A 47 -20.72 -1.80 -9.70
C VAL A 47 -20.85 -0.90 -10.92
N THR A 48 -21.43 0.27 -10.73
CA THR A 48 -21.62 1.32 -11.74
C THR A 48 -21.19 2.67 -11.16
N THR A 49 -21.14 3.71 -12.01
CA THR A 49 -20.84 5.09 -11.56
C THR A 49 -21.81 5.49 -10.45
N GLU A 50 -23.10 5.33 -10.70
CA GLU A 50 -24.15 5.74 -9.77
C GLU A 50 -24.02 5.02 -8.43
N ARG A 51 -23.69 3.72 -8.45
CA ARG A 51 -23.49 2.92 -7.24
C ARG A 51 -22.29 3.41 -6.42
N LEU A 52 -21.15 3.67 -7.07
CA LEU A 52 -19.93 4.17 -6.40
C LEU A 52 -20.06 5.60 -5.89
N VAL A 53 -20.69 6.50 -6.64
CA VAL A 53 -20.98 7.86 -6.19
C VAL A 53 -21.87 7.84 -4.95
N ASN A 54 -22.81 6.89 -4.89
CA ASN A 54 -23.74 6.72 -3.78
C ASN A 54 -23.35 5.60 -2.82
N ALA A 55 -22.05 5.30 -2.65
CA ALA A 55 -21.58 4.17 -1.83
C ALA A 55 -22.10 4.20 -0.38
N ASP A 56 -22.45 5.37 0.16
CA ASP A 56 -23.04 5.52 1.50
C ASP A 56 -24.48 5.00 1.62
N ASN A 57 -25.20 4.85 0.51
CA ASN A 57 -26.51 4.21 0.47
C ASN A 57 -26.41 2.68 0.59
N GLU A 58 -25.22 2.12 0.37
CA GLU A 58 -24.92 0.70 0.50
C GLU A 58 -23.72 0.50 1.46
N PRO A 59 -23.84 0.90 2.74
CA PRO A 59 -22.71 0.89 3.68
C PRO A 59 -22.20 -0.53 3.97
N GLY A 60 -23.01 -1.55 3.62
CA GLY A 60 -22.63 -2.95 3.68
C GLY A 60 -21.65 -3.38 2.59
N GLN A 61 -21.44 -2.59 1.53
CA GLN A 61 -20.55 -2.90 0.41
C GLN A 61 -19.22 -2.14 0.54
N TRP A 62 -18.15 -2.72 0.01
CA TRP A 62 -16.85 -2.08 -0.14
C TRP A 62 -16.42 -2.18 -1.60
N MET A 63 -16.93 -1.26 -2.42
CA MET A 63 -16.93 -1.36 -3.89
C MET A 63 -15.67 -0.83 -4.59
N SER A 64 -14.83 -0.10 -3.86
CA SER A 64 -13.55 0.43 -4.35
C SER A 64 -12.49 0.24 -3.27
N THR A 65 -11.21 0.27 -3.62
CA THR A 65 -10.11 0.02 -2.67
C THR A 65 -10.18 0.94 -1.43
N GLY A 66 -10.52 2.22 -1.61
CA GLY A 66 -10.75 3.17 -0.53
C GLY A 66 -12.20 3.25 -0.01
N ARG A 67 -13.00 2.21 -0.24
CA ARG A 67 -14.47 2.11 -0.12
C ARG A 67 -15.24 2.94 -1.14
N SER A 68 -14.94 4.22 -1.23
CA SER A 68 -15.57 5.19 -2.13
C SER A 68 -14.52 5.92 -2.96
N TYR A 69 -14.95 6.74 -3.93
CA TYR A 69 -14.05 7.58 -4.73
C TYR A 69 -13.21 8.57 -3.92
N TRP A 70 -13.71 8.97 -2.74
CA TRP A 70 -13.02 9.88 -1.84
C TRP A 70 -11.91 9.22 -1.02
N GLU A 71 -11.77 7.90 -1.12
CA GLU A 71 -10.68 7.12 -0.52
C GLU A 71 -10.55 7.29 1.01
N GLN A 72 -11.64 7.59 1.70
CA GLN A 72 -11.61 7.89 3.14
C GLN A 72 -11.41 6.66 4.03
N ARG A 73 -11.69 5.44 3.52
CA ARG A 73 -11.61 4.19 4.30
C ARG A 73 -12.37 4.24 5.63
N TYR A 74 -13.47 4.98 5.61
CA TYR A 74 -14.40 5.12 6.72
C TYR A 74 -15.67 4.33 6.40
N SER A 75 -16.00 3.36 7.24
CA SER A 75 -17.26 2.61 7.13
C SER A 75 -18.37 3.29 7.94
N PRO A 76 -19.55 3.57 7.34
CA PRO A 76 -20.71 4.06 8.10
C PRO A 76 -21.34 3.03 9.04
N LEU A 77 -20.86 1.78 9.03
CA LEU A 77 -21.39 0.70 9.86
C LEU A 77 -20.98 0.86 11.35
N ASP A 78 -21.89 0.52 12.25
CA ASP A 78 -21.75 0.73 13.69
C ASP A 78 -22.29 -0.42 14.57
N GLN A 79 -22.65 -1.58 14.00
CA GLN A 79 -23.06 -2.76 14.79
C GLN A 79 -21.91 -3.25 15.68
N ILE A 80 -20.68 -3.20 15.16
CA ILE A 80 -19.43 -3.33 15.92
C ILE A 80 -19.03 -1.92 16.38
N ASN A 81 -19.09 -1.69 17.68
CA ASN A 81 -18.83 -0.40 18.32
C ASN A 81 -18.19 -0.60 19.70
N GLU A 82 -17.90 0.49 20.41
CA GLU A 82 -17.27 0.44 21.74
C GLU A 82 -17.98 -0.47 22.76
N ASP A 83 -19.31 -0.61 22.68
CA ASP A 83 -20.09 -1.43 23.62
C ASP A 83 -20.10 -2.91 23.24
N THR A 84 -19.92 -3.24 21.95
CA THR A 84 -20.02 -4.61 21.42
C THR A 84 -18.67 -5.23 21.05
N ILE A 85 -17.60 -4.42 20.97
CA ILE A 85 -16.28 -4.85 20.50
C ILE A 85 -15.66 -5.99 21.33
N SER A 86 -16.04 -6.13 22.61
CA SER A 86 -15.58 -7.25 23.45
C SER A 86 -16.03 -8.63 22.95
N ASP A 87 -17.13 -8.68 22.18
CA ASP A 87 -17.70 -9.91 21.65
C ASP A 87 -17.21 -10.20 20.22
N LEU A 88 -16.34 -9.37 19.66
CA LEU A 88 -15.77 -9.59 18.33
C LEU A 88 -14.84 -10.82 18.35
N GLY A 89 -15.05 -11.73 17.40
CA GLY A 89 -14.24 -12.93 17.25
C GLY A 89 -14.12 -13.37 15.80
N LEU A 90 -13.16 -14.25 15.51
CA LEU A 90 -12.92 -14.78 14.17
C LEU A 90 -14.08 -15.69 13.76
N VAL A 91 -14.63 -15.51 12.57
CA VAL A 91 -15.71 -16.36 12.03
C VAL A 91 -15.20 -17.36 11.00
N TRP A 92 -14.20 -16.98 10.20
CA TRP A 92 -13.53 -17.87 9.27
C TRP A 92 -12.15 -17.31 8.91
N SER A 93 -11.28 -18.19 8.41
CA SER A 93 -9.98 -17.84 7.87
C SER A 93 -9.67 -18.69 6.64
N ALA A 94 -8.92 -18.14 5.69
CA ALA A 94 -8.37 -18.89 4.56
C ALA A 94 -6.87 -18.69 4.47
N ASP A 95 -6.11 -19.79 4.40
CA ASP A 95 -4.67 -19.75 4.14
C ASP A 95 -4.40 -19.31 2.70
N LEU A 96 -3.34 -18.53 2.50
CA LEU A 96 -2.85 -18.12 1.19
C LEU A 96 -1.62 -18.95 0.81
N ASP A 97 -1.39 -19.07 -0.49
CA ASP A 97 -0.45 -19.98 -1.15
C ASP A 97 0.95 -19.40 -1.37
N THR A 98 1.35 -18.45 -0.54
CA THR A 98 2.61 -17.74 -0.73
C THR A 98 3.19 -17.19 0.57
N SER A 99 4.51 -17.22 0.68
CA SER A 99 5.26 -16.63 1.78
C SER A 99 5.67 -15.17 1.54
N ARG A 100 5.18 -14.52 0.49
CA ARG A 100 5.53 -13.14 0.13
C ARG A 100 4.56 -12.14 0.76
N GLY A 101 4.86 -10.83 0.64
CA GLY A 101 4.02 -9.77 1.21
C GLY A 101 2.60 -9.74 0.67
N GLN A 102 1.63 -9.49 1.57
CA GLN A 102 0.21 -9.34 1.24
C GLN A 102 -0.24 -7.91 1.54
N GLU A 103 -0.43 -7.10 0.48
CA GLU A 103 -0.77 -5.67 0.59
C GLU A 103 -2.23 -5.38 0.24
N ALA A 104 -3.00 -6.40 -0.14
CA ALA A 104 -4.32 -6.24 -0.70
C ALA A 104 -5.34 -5.70 0.30
N THR A 105 -6.02 -4.60 -0.05
CA THR A 105 -7.31 -4.29 0.58
C THR A 105 -8.38 -5.15 -0.08
N PRO A 106 -9.12 -6.00 0.66
CA PRO A 106 -10.21 -6.77 0.07
C PRO A 106 -11.29 -5.88 -0.54
N ILE A 107 -11.96 -6.37 -1.58
CA ILE A 107 -13.17 -5.77 -2.14
C ILE A 107 -14.34 -6.68 -1.81
N MET A 108 -15.36 -6.16 -1.13
CA MET A 108 -16.59 -6.91 -0.84
C MET A 108 -17.75 -6.33 -1.62
N VAL A 109 -18.26 -7.08 -2.60
CA VAL A 109 -19.42 -6.68 -3.39
C VAL A 109 -20.34 -7.87 -3.62
N ASP A 110 -21.64 -7.66 -3.38
CA ASP A 110 -22.72 -8.62 -3.71
C ASP A 110 -22.49 -10.02 -3.12
N GLY A 111 -21.85 -10.08 -1.94
CA GLY A 111 -21.59 -11.31 -1.19
C GLY A 111 -20.25 -12.01 -1.49
N ALA A 112 -19.49 -11.54 -2.48
CA ALA A 112 -18.14 -12.03 -2.76
C ALA A 112 -17.09 -11.14 -2.11
N LEU A 113 -16.01 -11.76 -1.63
CA LEU A 113 -14.80 -11.10 -1.15
C LEU A 113 -13.66 -11.39 -2.12
N TYR A 114 -13.20 -10.38 -2.85
CA TYR A 114 -12.10 -10.48 -3.80
C TYR A 114 -10.79 -9.98 -3.18
N VAL A 115 -9.72 -10.78 -3.31
CA VAL A 115 -8.38 -10.44 -2.81
C VAL A 115 -7.33 -10.80 -3.84
N THR A 116 -6.27 -10.02 -3.92
CA THR A 116 -5.04 -10.40 -4.63
C THR A 116 -4.04 -10.99 -3.65
N THR A 117 -3.23 -11.95 -4.11
CA THR A 117 -2.06 -12.43 -3.38
C THR A 117 -0.77 -12.04 -4.13
N ALA A 118 0.37 -12.46 -3.60
CA ALA A 118 1.66 -12.21 -4.24
C ALA A 118 1.71 -12.81 -5.65
N TRP A 119 2.57 -12.25 -6.50
CA TRP A 119 2.60 -12.55 -7.94
C TRP A 119 1.32 -12.19 -8.70
N SER A 120 0.47 -11.34 -8.12
CA SER A 120 -0.77 -10.86 -8.72
C SER A 120 -1.81 -11.94 -8.99
N MET A 121 -1.79 -13.03 -8.22
CA MET A 121 -2.89 -14.00 -8.26
C MET A 121 -4.14 -13.37 -7.64
N VAL A 122 -5.32 -13.79 -8.07
CA VAL A 122 -6.62 -13.30 -7.57
C VAL A 122 -7.42 -14.47 -7.02
N LYS A 123 -8.05 -14.29 -5.86
CA LYS A 123 -8.95 -15.27 -5.25
C LYS A 123 -10.27 -14.58 -4.89
N ALA A 124 -11.37 -15.28 -5.13
CA ALA A 124 -12.71 -14.86 -4.72
C ALA A 124 -13.27 -15.86 -3.71
N TYR A 125 -13.82 -15.34 -2.62
CA TYR A 125 -14.43 -16.14 -1.56
C TYR A 125 -15.89 -15.74 -1.38
N ASP A 126 -16.75 -16.68 -0.99
CA ASP A 126 -18.03 -16.33 -0.38
C ASP A 126 -17.73 -15.62 0.94
N ALA A 127 -18.13 -14.35 1.05
CA ALA A 127 -17.75 -13.51 2.18
C ALA A 127 -18.37 -13.99 3.51
N ARG A 128 -19.46 -14.76 3.47
CA ARG A 128 -20.14 -15.28 4.67
C ARG A 128 -19.43 -16.50 5.24
N THR A 129 -18.98 -17.40 4.37
CA THR A 129 -18.52 -18.75 4.74
C THR A 129 -17.01 -18.95 4.58
N GLY A 130 -16.35 -18.14 3.76
CA GLY A 130 -14.96 -18.34 3.38
C GLY A 130 -14.75 -19.44 2.33
N GLU A 131 -15.82 -19.96 1.71
CA GLU A 131 -15.71 -20.91 0.59
C GLU A 131 -15.00 -20.24 -0.59
N LEU A 132 -13.94 -20.87 -1.11
CA LEU A 132 -13.28 -20.41 -2.33
C LEU A 132 -14.20 -20.61 -3.52
N LEU A 133 -14.60 -19.52 -4.17
CA LEU A 133 -15.45 -19.53 -5.36
C LEU A 133 -14.64 -19.84 -6.62
N TRP A 134 -13.53 -19.11 -6.79
CA TRP A 134 -12.59 -19.28 -7.88
C TRP A 134 -11.23 -18.65 -7.53
N GLU A 135 -10.20 -19.05 -8.25
CA GLU A 135 -8.87 -18.44 -8.23
C GLU A 135 -8.31 -18.29 -9.64
N PHE A 136 -7.44 -17.29 -9.83
CA PHE A 136 -6.80 -16.98 -11.09
C PHE A 136 -5.32 -16.69 -10.86
N ASP A 137 -4.43 -17.41 -11.57
CA ASP A 137 -3.01 -17.10 -11.66
C ASP A 137 -2.74 -16.45 -13.03
N PRO A 138 -2.24 -15.19 -13.09
CA PRO A 138 -1.84 -14.58 -14.35
C PRO A 138 -0.60 -15.24 -14.98
N GLU A 139 0.05 -16.18 -14.29
CA GLU A 139 1.28 -16.85 -14.71
C GLU A 139 2.43 -15.87 -14.95
N VAL A 140 2.59 -14.89 -14.03
CA VAL A 140 3.73 -13.96 -14.07
C VAL A 140 5.03 -14.75 -14.03
N ASP A 141 5.87 -14.57 -15.05
CA ASP A 141 7.22 -15.11 -15.12
C ASP A 141 7.98 -14.71 -13.84
N ARG A 142 8.41 -15.70 -13.07
CA ARG A 142 9.06 -15.49 -11.78
C ARG A 142 10.38 -14.73 -11.93
N ALA A 143 11.03 -14.79 -13.10
CA ALA A 143 12.21 -13.98 -13.39
C ALA A 143 11.93 -12.47 -13.33
N ARG A 144 10.68 -12.03 -13.53
CA ARG A 144 10.25 -10.63 -13.33
C ARG A 144 10.33 -10.16 -11.88
N GLY A 145 10.51 -11.07 -10.93
CA GLY A 145 10.73 -10.70 -9.52
C GLY A 145 11.93 -9.77 -9.33
N VAL A 146 12.94 -9.82 -10.23
CA VAL A 146 14.11 -8.92 -10.17
C VAL A 146 13.78 -7.47 -10.51
N ASP A 147 12.72 -7.25 -11.30
CA ASP A 147 12.24 -5.91 -11.72
C ASP A 147 11.35 -5.27 -10.64
N ALA A 148 11.02 -6.00 -9.56
CA ALA A 148 10.21 -5.52 -8.45
C ALA A 148 11.09 -5.07 -7.28
N CYS A 149 11.18 -3.75 -7.05
CA CYS A 149 12.03 -3.17 -5.99
C CYS A 149 11.66 -3.68 -4.59
N CYS A 150 10.38 -3.97 -4.39
CA CYS A 150 9.74 -3.82 -3.11
C CYS A 150 8.85 -5.01 -2.76
N ASP A 151 9.25 -6.22 -3.18
CA ASP A 151 8.48 -7.48 -3.11
C ASP A 151 7.53 -7.67 -4.30
N VAL A 152 7.03 -8.89 -4.52
CA VAL A 152 6.13 -9.28 -5.62
C VAL A 152 4.67 -9.12 -5.20
N VAL A 153 4.36 -7.94 -4.68
CA VAL A 153 3.11 -7.59 -3.99
C VAL A 153 2.02 -7.13 -4.95
N ASN A 154 0.78 -7.11 -4.46
CA ASN A 154 -0.36 -6.50 -5.13
C ASN A 154 -1.31 -5.89 -4.09
N ARG A 155 -1.83 -4.68 -4.35
CA ARG A 155 -2.67 -3.89 -3.41
C ARG A 155 -4.17 -4.10 -3.57
N GLY A 156 -4.61 -4.94 -4.49
CA GLY A 156 -6.00 -5.35 -4.62
C GLY A 156 -6.55 -5.17 -6.03
N VAL A 157 -7.84 -5.48 -6.14
CA VAL A 157 -8.61 -5.41 -7.39
C VAL A 157 -9.47 -4.15 -7.44
N ALA A 158 -9.98 -3.84 -8.64
CA ALA A 158 -11.17 -3.02 -8.83
C ALA A 158 -12.30 -3.89 -9.37
N VAL A 159 -13.55 -3.44 -9.20
CA VAL A 159 -14.72 -4.16 -9.72
C VAL A 159 -15.67 -3.21 -10.45
N TRP A 160 -16.24 -3.70 -11.56
CA TRP A 160 -17.16 -2.92 -12.38
C TRP A 160 -17.96 -3.83 -13.30
N ASP A 161 -19.29 -3.63 -13.33
CA ASP A 161 -20.20 -4.26 -14.30
C ASP A 161 -19.94 -5.76 -14.52
N GLY A 162 -19.90 -6.54 -13.43
CA GLY A 162 -19.70 -8.00 -13.49
C GLY A 162 -18.26 -8.45 -13.72
N LYS A 163 -17.28 -7.55 -13.56
CA LYS A 163 -15.87 -7.83 -13.85
C LYS A 163 -14.96 -7.44 -12.70
N VAL A 164 -13.86 -8.17 -12.56
CA VAL A 164 -12.77 -7.92 -11.61
C VAL A 164 -11.52 -7.52 -12.38
N PHE A 165 -10.88 -6.42 -12.00
CA PHE A 165 -9.72 -5.85 -12.70
C PHE A 165 -8.52 -5.77 -11.78
N PHE A 166 -7.35 -6.13 -12.29
CA PHE A 166 -6.10 -6.01 -11.54
C PHE A 166 -4.91 -5.79 -12.47
N GLY A 167 -3.89 -5.10 -11.97
CA GLY A 167 -2.60 -5.00 -12.63
C GLY A 167 -1.71 -6.15 -12.21
N ALA A 168 -1.21 -6.92 -13.18
CA ALA A 168 -0.23 -7.97 -12.94
C ALA A 168 1.19 -7.40 -12.88
N LEU A 169 2.04 -8.04 -12.07
CA LEU A 169 3.41 -7.58 -11.80
C LEU A 169 4.24 -7.36 -13.06
N ASP A 170 4.00 -8.11 -14.14
CA ASP A 170 4.72 -8.01 -15.42
C ASP A 170 4.17 -6.93 -16.39
N GLY A 171 3.33 -6.02 -15.89
CA GLY A 171 2.85 -4.88 -16.65
C GLY A 171 1.52 -5.08 -17.37
N ARG A 172 0.87 -6.24 -17.22
CA ARG A 172 -0.46 -6.46 -17.80
C ARG A 172 -1.56 -5.83 -16.96
N LEU A 173 -2.60 -5.29 -17.59
CA LEU A 173 -3.91 -5.04 -16.98
C LEU A 173 -4.84 -6.16 -17.45
N ILE A 174 -5.56 -6.78 -16.52
CA ILE A 174 -6.37 -7.98 -16.77
C ILE A 174 -7.78 -7.75 -16.23
N ALA A 175 -8.79 -8.16 -17.00
CA ALA A 175 -10.17 -8.24 -16.57
C ALA A 175 -10.65 -9.68 -16.52
N LEU A 176 -11.27 -10.05 -15.40
CA LEU A 176 -11.86 -11.36 -15.16
C LEU A 176 -13.39 -11.22 -15.05
N ASP A 177 -14.11 -12.25 -15.44
CA ASP A 177 -15.52 -12.42 -15.12
C ASP A 177 -15.68 -12.65 -13.61
N ALA A 178 -16.57 -11.90 -12.95
CA ALA A 178 -16.69 -11.91 -11.50
C ALA A 178 -17.30 -13.21 -10.93
N ASP A 179 -18.12 -13.91 -11.71
CA ASP A 179 -18.78 -15.15 -11.30
C ASP A 179 -17.84 -16.36 -11.45
N THR A 180 -17.03 -16.38 -12.50
CA THR A 180 -16.23 -17.56 -12.89
C THR A 180 -14.73 -17.42 -12.69
N GLY A 181 -14.21 -16.20 -12.61
CA GLY A 181 -12.78 -15.92 -12.62
C GLY A 181 -12.11 -16.08 -14.00
N GLU A 182 -12.87 -16.36 -15.05
CA GLU A 182 -12.32 -16.52 -16.41
C GLU A 182 -11.85 -15.17 -16.96
N GLN A 183 -10.69 -15.16 -17.62
CA GLN A 183 -10.16 -13.95 -18.24
C GLN A 183 -11.03 -13.51 -19.42
N ILE A 184 -11.53 -12.26 -19.35
CA ILE A 184 -12.27 -11.61 -20.44
C ILE A 184 -11.29 -10.97 -21.42
N TRP A 185 -10.34 -10.17 -20.91
CA TRP A 185 -9.30 -9.54 -21.71
C TRP A 185 -8.02 -9.31 -20.90
N SER A 186 -6.90 -9.13 -21.61
CA SER A 186 -5.61 -8.75 -21.04
C SER A 186 -4.87 -7.84 -22.01
N VAL A 187 -4.30 -6.74 -21.52
CA VAL A 187 -3.47 -5.81 -22.30
C VAL A 187 -2.14 -5.56 -21.61
N VAL A 188 -1.08 -5.43 -22.38
CA VAL A 188 0.26 -5.07 -21.88
C VAL A 188 0.35 -3.55 -21.82
N THR A 189 0.48 -2.99 -20.62
CA THR A 189 0.46 -1.53 -20.40
C THR A 189 1.85 -0.89 -20.54
N THR A 190 2.90 -1.70 -20.33
CA THR A 190 4.29 -1.27 -20.22
C THR A 190 5.19 -1.87 -21.30
N ASP A 191 6.29 -1.20 -21.62
CA ASP A 191 7.38 -1.79 -22.40
C ASP A 191 8.05 -2.89 -21.57
N GLN A 192 7.76 -4.14 -21.92
CA GLN A 192 8.27 -5.31 -21.21
C GLN A 192 9.78 -5.53 -21.36
N SER A 193 10.47 -4.78 -22.22
CA SER A 193 11.94 -4.75 -22.24
C SER A 193 12.56 -3.91 -21.13
N GLN A 194 11.74 -3.09 -20.46
CA GLN A 194 12.13 -2.22 -19.36
C GLN A 194 11.61 -2.78 -18.01
N PRO A 195 12.25 -2.41 -16.89
CA PRO A 195 11.93 -2.91 -15.56
C PRO A 195 10.70 -2.22 -14.95
N TYR A 196 9.61 -2.14 -15.73
CA TYR A 196 8.30 -1.72 -15.23
C TYR A 196 7.62 -2.87 -14.50
N THR A 197 6.89 -2.52 -13.44
CA THR A 197 5.99 -3.45 -12.73
C THR A 197 4.67 -2.78 -12.38
N ILE A 198 3.62 -3.55 -12.05
CA ILE A 198 2.39 -3.01 -11.45
C ILE A 198 2.16 -3.67 -10.10
N THR A 199 1.94 -2.85 -9.07
CA THR A 199 1.68 -3.30 -7.69
C THR A 199 0.42 -2.67 -7.09
N GLY A 200 0.03 -1.47 -7.55
CA GLY A 200 -1.15 -0.75 -7.09
C GLY A 200 -2.48 -1.33 -7.59
N ALA A 201 -3.56 -1.00 -6.89
CA ALA A 201 -4.92 -1.35 -7.30
C ALA A 201 -5.46 -0.36 -8.35
N PRO A 202 -6.08 -0.81 -9.45
CA PRO A 202 -6.73 0.08 -10.41
C PRO A 202 -7.88 0.87 -9.77
N ARG A 203 -8.24 2.01 -10.37
CA ARG A 203 -9.50 2.73 -10.09
C ARG A 203 -10.35 2.72 -11.35
N ILE A 204 -11.68 2.74 -11.21
CA ILE A 204 -12.59 2.75 -12.36
C ILE A 204 -13.48 3.99 -12.28
N ILE A 205 -13.46 4.83 -13.30
CA ILE A 205 -14.27 6.04 -13.39
C ILE A 205 -15.02 6.00 -14.72
N ASP A 206 -16.36 5.97 -14.66
CA ASP A 206 -17.22 5.97 -15.85
C ASP A 206 -16.82 4.94 -16.91
N GLY A 207 -16.58 3.70 -16.46
CA GLY A 207 -16.19 2.58 -17.32
C GLY A 207 -14.74 2.65 -17.82
N LYS A 208 -13.90 3.56 -17.29
CA LYS A 208 -12.48 3.65 -17.61
C LYS A 208 -11.64 3.08 -16.46
N VAL A 209 -10.91 2.00 -16.71
CA VAL A 209 -9.97 1.38 -15.77
C VAL A 209 -8.64 2.10 -15.84
N ILE A 210 -8.28 2.80 -14.76
CA ILE A 210 -7.09 3.63 -14.68
C ILE A 210 -6.04 2.91 -13.83
N ILE A 211 -4.84 2.78 -14.38
CA ILE A 211 -3.70 2.14 -13.72
C ILE A 211 -2.39 2.83 -14.08
N GLY A 212 -1.47 2.89 -13.12
CA GLY A 212 -0.08 3.32 -13.33
C GLY A 212 0.90 2.16 -13.23
N ASN A 213 2.14 2.45 -12.85
CA ASN A 213 3.24 1.48 -12.80
C ASN A 213 4.29 1.89 -11.78
N GLY A 214 5.17 0.96 -11.41
CA GLY A 214 6.41 1.13 -10.65
C GLY A 214 7.65 0.90 -11.51
N GLY A 215 8.83 1.04 -10.90
CA GLY A 215 10.14 0.89 -11.57
C GLY A 215 11.09 2.10 -11.41
N GLY A 216 10.73 3.09 -10.59
CA GLY A 216 11.53 4.31 -10.38
C GLY A 216 12.97 4.04 -9.93
N GLU A 217 13.16 2.97 -9.16
CA GLU A 217 14.48 2.53 -8.66
C GLU A 217 15.40 2.02 -9.77
N TYR A 218 14.85 1.60 -10.91
CA TYR A 218 15.61 0.97 -11.99
C TYR A 218 15.86 1.90 -13.18
N GLY A 219 15.04 2.94 -13.36
CA GLY A 219 15.16 3.87 -14.49
C GLY A 219 14.08 3.68 -15.54
N VAL A 220 12.88 4.16 -15.22
CA VAL A 220 11.72 4.14 -16.11
C VAL A 220 11.02 5.50 -16.13
N ARG A 221 10.19 5.74 -17.14
CA ARG A 221 9.39 6.97 -17.28
C ARG A 221 7.96 6.74 -16.76
N GLY A 222 7.51 7.52 -15.79
CA GLY A 222 6.20 7.38 -15.17
C GLY A 222 5.03 7.83 -16.05
N TYR A 223 3.90 7.14 -15.92
CA TYR A 223 2.62 7.49 -16.53
C TYR A 223 1.46 6.77 -15.84
N ILE A 224 0.25 7.26 -16.08
CA ILE A 224 -1.02 6.51 -15.92
C ILE A 224 -1.69 6.33 -17.27
N THR A 225 -2.50 5.28 -17.40
CA THR A 225 -3.31 5.04 -18.60
C THR A 225 -4.72 4.64 -18.21
N ALA A 226 -5.71 5.15 -18.94
CA ALA A 226 -7.10 4.72 -18.84
C ALA A 226 -7.45 3.78 -19.99
N TYR A 227 -8.10 2.67 -19.66
CA TYR A 227 -8.56 1.65 -20.59
C TYR A 227 -10.07 1.46 -20.50
N ASP A 228 -10.75 1.16 -21.60
CA ASP A 228 -12.18 0.83 -21.56
C ASP A 228 -12.40 -0.50 -20.82
N ALA A 229 -13.28 -0.49 -19.82
CA ALA A 229 -13.54 -1.64 -18.95
C ALA A 229 -14.09 -2.87 -19.69
N ASN A 230 -14.70 -2.70 -20.86
CA ASN A 230 -15.32 -3.79 -21.60
C ASN A 230 -14.33 -4.56 -22.48
N ASN A 231 -13.36 -3.88 -23.08
CA ASN A 231 -12.50 -4.47 -24.09
C ASN A 231 -10.99 -4.22 -23.90
N GLY A 232 -10.60 -3.36 -22.96
CA GLY A 232 -9.21 -3.02 -22.68
C GLY A 232 -8.58 -2.05 -23.68
N ASP A 233 -9.35 -1.39 -24.54
CA ASP A 233 -8.81 -0.39 -25.46
C ASP A 233 -8.25 0.82 -24.69
N GLU A 234 -7.02 1.24 -25.02
CA GLU A 234 -6.42 2.46 -24.46
C GLU A 234 -7.25 3.69 -24.88
N MET A 235 -7.71 4.46 -23.89
CA MET A 235 -8.50 5.67 -24.12
C MET A 235 -7.64 6.93 -24.08
N TRP A 236 -6.80 7.06 -23.06
CA TRP A 236 -5.84 8.15 -22.91
C TRP A 236 -4.69 7.73 -21.99
N ARG A 237 -3.55 8.43 -22.12
CA ARG A 237 -2.36 8.26 -21.30
C ARG A 237 -1.83 9.62 -20.87
N PHE A 238 -1.44 9.73 -19.60
CA PHE A 238 -0.81 10.92 -19.03
C PHE A 238 0.58 10.56 -18.52
N PHE A 239 1.62 11.10 -19.15
CA PHE A 239 3.00 10.98 -18.66
C PHE A 239 3.27 12.00 -17.56
N THR A 240 4.01 11.59 -16.53
CA THR A 240 4.29 12.45 -15.37
C THR A 240 5.59 13.22 -15.51
N VAL A 241 6.47 12.84 -16.43
CA VAL A 241 7.75 13.51 -16.69
C VAL A 241 8.01 13.61 -18.20
N PRO A 242 8.73 14.66 -18.66
CA PRO A 242 9.01 14.87 -20.08
C PRO A 242 9.96 13.79 -20.62
N GLY A 243 9.74 13.41 -21.89
CA GLY A 243 10.65 12.54 -22.63
C GLY A 243 11.82 13.31 -23.23
N ASN A 244 12.41 12.77 -24.30
CA ASN A 244 13.43 13.47 -25.08
C ASN A 244 12.79 14.67 -25.80
N PRO A 245 13.22 15.92 -25.53
CA PRO A 245 12.64 17.11 -26.17
C PRO A 245 12.75 17.11 -27.70
N GLU A 246 13.72 16.38 -28.28
CA GLU A 246 13.87 16.29 -29.74
C GLU A 246 12.75 15.49 -30.42
N ASP A 247 12.08 14.59 -29.69
CA ASP A 247 10.98 13.77 -30.20
C ASP A 247 9.62 14.50 -30.14
N GLY A 248 9.59 15.68 -29.49
CA GLY A 248 8.37 16.40 -29.14
C GLY A 248 7.73 15.87 -27.85
N PHE A 249 6.54 16.41 -27.54
CA PHE A 249 5.85 16.13 -26.28
C PHE A 249 4.46 15.54 -26.55
N GLU A 250 4.09 14.49 -25.80
CA GLU A 250 2.82 13.77 -25.96
C GLU A 250 1.61 14.58 -25.47
N GLN A 251 1.85 15.49 -24.51
CA GLN A 251 0.85 16.38 -23.92
C GLN A 251 1.45 17.79 -23.75
N PRO A 252 0.67 18.87 -23.89
CA PRO A 252 1.18 20.25 -23.89
C PRO A 252 1.99 20.62 -22.63
N GLU A 253 1.65 20.03 -21.49
CA GLU A 253 2.24 20.36 -20.21
C GLU A 253 3.68 19.89 -20.05
N LEU A 254 4.08 18.89 -20.83
CA LEU A 254 5.46 18.41 -20.81
C LEU A 254 6.43 19.40 -21.44
N GLU A 255 5.95 20.32 -22.29
CA GLU A 255 6.80 21.36 -22.88
C GLU A 255 7.35 22.30 -21.80
N TRP A 256 6.48 22.86 -20.97
CA TRP A 256 6.92 23.72 -19.86
C TRP A 256 7.42 22.92 -18.66
N ALA A 257 7.01 21.65 -18.49
CA ALA A 257 7.65 20.79 -17.49
C ALA A 257 9.12 20.58 -17.84
N ALA A 258 9.47 20.38 -19.12
CA ALA A 258 10.85 20.19 -19.58
C ALA A 258 11.77 21.37 -19.26
N ASP A 259 11.25 22.60 -19.18
CA ASP A 259 12.02 23.78 -18.74
C ASP A 259 12.54 23.65 -17.30
N THR A 260 11.95 22.75 -16.50
CA THR A 260 12.39 22.45 -15.12
C THR A 260 13.40 21.30 -15.04
N TRP A 261 13.86 20.77 -16.18
CA TRP A 261 14.86 19.72 -16.27
C TRP A 261 16.07 20.18 -17.08
N THR A 262 17.22 19.54 -16.82
CA THR A 262 18.49 19.85 -17.48
C THR A 262 19.24 18.56 -17.81
N GLY A 263 20.11 18.59 -18.82
CA GLY A 263 20.84 17.38 -19.26
C GLY A 263 19.97 16.40 -20.02
N GLU A 264 20.30 15.11 -19.96
CA GLU A 264 19.66 14.03 -20.72
C GLU A 264 18.85 13.08 -19.83
N TRP A 265 17.94 13.64 -19.02
CA TRP A 265 17.18 12.88 -18.01
C TRP A 265 16.39 11.70 -18.58
N TRP A 266 15.94 11.82 -19.84
CA TRP A 266 15.16 10.78 -20.55
C TRP A 266 15.95 9.48 -20.75
N VAL A 267 17.29 9.51 -20.73
CA VAL A 267 18.14 8.31 -20.84
C VAL A 267 17.91 7.35 -19.66
N MET A 268 17.65 7.92 -18.48
CA MET A 268 17.32 7.17 -17.26
C MET A 268 15.80 7.05 -17.03
N GLY A 269 14.98 7.56 -17.97
CA GLY A 269 13.53 7.61 -17.86
C GLY A 269 12.97 8.75 -17.00
N GLY A 270 13.77 9.29 -16.06
CA GLY A 270 13.40 10.43 -15.23
C GLY A 270 12.59 10.08 -13.97
N GLY A 271 11.92 8.93 -13.91
CA GLY A 271 11.11 8.49 -12.77
C GLY A 271 9.66 8.96 -12.87
N GLY A 272 9.06 9.34 -11.74
CA GLY A 272 7.69 9.86 -11.66
C GLY A 272 6.60 8.79 -11.75
N THR A 273 6.91 7.55 -11.37
CA THR A 273 5.98 6.42 -11.42
C THR A 273 4.74 6.64 -10.53
N VAL A 274 3.57 6.19 -10.98
CA VAL A 274 2.28 6.33 -10.28
C VAL A 274 1.86 4.94 -9.79
N TRP A 275 2.51 4.46 -8.75
CA TRP A 275 2.48 3.04 -8.38
C TRP A 275 1.42 2.67 -7.32
N ASP A 276 0.68 3.64 -6.76
CA ASP A 276 -0.27 3.38 -5.67
C ASP A 276 -1.55 4.24 -5.71
N SER A 277 -1.56 5.41 -5.06
CA SER A 277 -2.81 6.11 -4.76
C SER A 277 -3.34 6.95 -5.91
N MET A 278 -4.66 6.86 -6.09
CA MET A 278 -5.49 7.72 -6.92
C MET A 278 -6.81 7.97 -6.17
N ALA A 279 -7.36 9.17 -6.28
CA ALA A 279 -8.67 9.53 -5.71
C ALA A 279 -9.49 10.31 -6.74
N TYR A 280 -10.82 10.25 -6.64
CA TYR A 280 -11.72 10.91 -7.59
C TYR A 280 -12.78 11.73 -6.86
N ASP A 281 -13.01 12.96 -7.31
CA ASP A 281 -14.14 13.77 -6.86
C ASP A 281 -15.18 13.88 -7.97
N PRO A 282 -16.31 13.14 -7.90
CA PRO A 282 -17.34 13.17 -8.92
C PRO A 282 -18.05 14.51 -9.06
N ASP A 283 -18.06 15.36 -8.01
CA ASP A 283 -18.72 16.66 -8.06
C ASP A 283 -17.96 17.66 -8.92
N SER A 284 -16.62 17.57 -8.91
CA SER A 284 -15.73 18.43 -9.72
C SER A 284 -15.23 17.75 -11.00
N ASN A 285 -15.49 16.45 -11.17
CA ASN A 285 -14.96 15.60 -12.22
C ASN A 285 -13.42 15.66 -12.30
N LEU A 286 -12.75 15.54 -11.16
CA LEU A 286 -11.29 15.58 -11.07
C LEU A 286 -10.73 14.28 -10.50
N LEU A 287 -9.79 13.69 -11.24
CA LEU A 287 -8.95 12.58 -10.79
C LEU A 287 -7.65 13.15 -10.22
N TYR A 288 -7.33 12.81 -8.98
CA TYR A 288 -6.09 13.15 -8.32
C TYR A 288 -5.15 11.94 -8.33
N ILE A 289 -3.92 12.14 -8.78
CA ILE A 289 -2.87 11.12 -8.80
C ILE A 289 -1.66 11.55 -7.99
N GLY A 290 -1.03 10.59 -7.33
CA GLY A 290 0.23 10.78 -6.63
C GLY A 290 1.42 10.38 -7.47
N VAL A 291 2.41 11.26 -7.64
CA VAL A 291 3.58 11.04 -8.51
C VAL A 291 4.81 10.65 -7.68
N GLY A 292 5.56 9.66 -8.15
CA GLY A 292 6.74 9.09 -7.49
C GLY A 292 8.00 9.95 -7.52
N ASN A 293 9.08 9.35 -7.03
CA ASN A 293 10.45 9.85 -7.01
C ASN A 293 11.09 9.89 -8.41
N GLY A 294 12.21 10.59 -8.53
CA GLY A 294 13.01 10.70 -9.74
C GLY A 294 13.94 9.51 -9.95
N SER A 295 14.35 9.31 -11.20
CA SER A 295 15.30 8.26 -11.59
C SER A 295 16.46 8.83 -12.43
N PRO A 296 17.74 8.70 -11.97
CA PRO A 296 18.14 8.22 -10.64
C PRO A 296 17.64 9.14 -9.52
N TRP A 297 17.69 8.69 -8.26
CA TRP A 297 17.31 9.52 -7.11
C TRP A 297 18.19 10.77 -7.02
N ASN A 298 19.50 10.62 -7.22
CA ASN A 298 20.45 11.73 -7.16
C ASN A 298 20.19 12.79 -8.25
N GLN A 299 19.70 13.97 -7.85
CA GLN A 299 19.36 15.04 -8.78
C GLN A 299 20.57 15.53 -9.60
N SER A 300 21.78 15.56 -9.04
CA SER A 300 22.97 16.04 -9.76
C SER A 300 23.34 15.13 -10.95
N LEU A 301 22.86 13.87 -10.95
CA LEU A 301 22.99 12.94 -12.07
C LEU A 301 21.78 13.02 -13.00
N ARG A 302 20.57 13.09 -12.43
CA ARG A 302 19.30 13.13 -13.17
C ARG A 302 19.09 14.44 -13.93
N SER A 303 19.44 15.56 -13.32
CA SER A 303 19.28 16.93 -13.82
C SER A 303 20.45 17.80 -13.34
N PRO A 304 21.62 17.75 -14.00
CA PRO A 304 22.88 18.32 -13.48
C PRO A 304 22.89 19.84 -13.22
N GLY A 305 22.01 20.59 -13.89
CA GLY A 305 21.80 22.02 -13.68
C GLY A 305 20.74 22.35 -12.63
N GLY A 306 20.21 21.35 -11.91
CA GLY A 306 19.13 21.50 -10.93
C GLY A 306 17.75 21.54 -11.59
N GLY A 307 16.85 22.36 -11.03
CA GLY A 307 15.48 22.50 -11.49
C GLY A 307 14.47 21.67 -10.70
N ASP A 308 13.20 22.08 -10.75
CA ASP A 308 12.12 21.46 -9.98
C ASP A 308 11.81 20.02 -10.42
N ASN A 309 12.16 19.65 -11.65
CA ASN A 309 11.93 18.33 -12.24
C ASN A 309 10.44 17.91 -12.21
N LEU A 310 9.56 18.73 -12.78
CA LEU A 310 8.14 18.45 -12.81
C LEU A 310 7.79 17.21 -13.66
N PHE A 311 6.85 16.35 -13.24
CA PHE A 311 5.98 16.44 -12.06
C PHE A 311 6.39 15.51 -10.91
N LEU A 312 7.69 15.26 -10.71
CA LEU A 312 8.15 14.41 -9.60
C LEU A 312 7.55 14.85 -8.26
N THR A 313 7.21 13.88 -7.41
CA THR A 313 6.69 14.08 -6.03
C THR A 313 5.46 14.98 -5.93
N SER A 314 4.63 15.01 -6.97
CA SER A 314 3.48 15.90 -7.03
C SER A 314 2.15 15.19 -6.76
N ILE A 315 1.20 15.94 -6.23
CA ILE A 315 -0.23 15.66 -6.42
C ILE A 315 -0.62 16.34 -7.73
N VAL A 316 -1.15 15.59 -8.69
CA VAL A 316 -1.60 16.12 -9.97
C VAL A 316 -3.09 15.84 -10.13
N ALA A 317 -3.86 16.85 -10.51
CA ALA A 317 -5.24 16.71 -10.91
C ALA A 317 -5.35 16.66 -12.44
N VAL A 318 -6.07 15.67 -12.94
CA VAL A 318 -6.39 15.50 -14.37
C VAL A 318 -7.88 15.31 -14.56
N ASN A 319 -8.37 15.64 -15.75
CA ASN A 319 -9.71 15.28 -16.17
C ASN A 319 -9.77 13.77 -16.48
N PRO A 320 -10.63 12.96 -15.82
CA PRO A 320 -10.69 11.53 -16.06
C PRO A 320 -11.25 11.16 -17.44
N ASP A 321 -11.89 12.08 -18.16
CA ASP A 321 -12.47 11.79 -19.48
C ASP A 321 -11.43 11.68 -20.59
N ASP A 322 -10.40 12.52 -20.54
CA ASP A 322 -9.40 12.63 -21.61
C ASP A 322 -7.94 12.70 -21.10
N GLY A 323 -7.72 12.66 -19.79
CA GLY A 323 -6.41 12.74 -19.18
C GLY A 323 -5.78 14.13 -19.21
N SER A 324 -6.52 15.18 -19.61
CA SER A 324 -5.97 16.54 -19.66
C SER A 324 -5.61 17.06 -18.27
N TYR A 325 -4.47 17.73 -18.17
CA TYR A 325 -4.00 18.34 -16.93
C TYR A 325 -4.93 19.46 -16.45
N VAL A 326 -5.08 19.58 -15.13
CA VAL A 326 -5.83 20.67 -14.49
C VAL A 326 -4.94 21.50 -13.57
N TRP A 327 -4.36 20.88 -12.53
CA TRP A 327 -3.44 21.54 -11.60
C TRP A 327 -2.45 20.53 -11.02
N HIS A 328 -1.35 21.02 -10.43
CA HIS A 328 -0.49 20.19 -9.58
C HIS A 328 -0.01 20.96 -8.34
N TYR A 329 0.41 20.22 -7.32
CA TYR A 329 1.18 20.71 -6.19
C TYR A 329 2.38 19.79 -5.97
N GLN A 330 3.59 20.33 -6.10
CA GLN A 330 4.82 19.57 -5.93
C GLN A 330 5.28 19.60 -4.48
N THR A 331 5.33 18.43 -3.83
CA THR A 331 5.64 18.35 -2.39
C THR A 331 7.14 18.53 -2.09
N VAL A 332 8.02 18.15 -3.03
CA VAL A 332 9.49 18.19 -2.90
C VAL A 332 10.11 18.56 -4.26
N PRO A 333 10.28 19.86 -4.55
CA PRO A 333 10.94 20.28 -5.78
C PRO A 333 12.38 19.77 -5.91
N GLY A 334 12.71 19.19 -7.06
CA GLY A 334 14.04 18.66 -7.35
C GLY A 334 14.47 17.55 -6.38
N GLU A 335 13.56 16.69 -5.93
CA GLU A 335 13.81 15.66 -4.92
C GLU A 335 15.10 14.84 -5.14
N THR A 336 15.75 14.41 -4.06
CA THR A 336 16.96 13.58 -4.15
C THR A 336 17.03 12.43 -3.13
N TRP A 337 15.91 12.09 -2.51
CA TRP A 337 15.83 11.27 -1.29
C TRP A 337 14.85 10.10 -1.41
N ASP A 338 14.33 9.80 -2.60
CA ASP A 338 13.23 8.82 -2.78
C ASP A 338 11.96 9.26 -2.04
N TYR A 339 11.63 10.55 -2.14
CA TYR A 339 10.37 11.08 -1.61
C TYR A 339 9.28 11.02 -2.67
N THR A 340 8.52 9.93 -2.67
CA THR A 340 7.29 9.81 -3.46
C THR A 340 6.17 10.67 -2.87
N ALA A 341 5.20 11.05 -3.72
CA ALA A 341 3.89 11.55 -3.31
C ALA A 341 2.75 10.62 -3.78
N THR A 342 3.04 9.32 -3.87
CA THR A 342 2.12 8.24 -4.27
C THR A 342 1.28 7.70 -3.12
N GLN A 343 1.56 8.16 -1.90
CA GLN A 343 0.84 7.82 -0.68
C GLN A 343 -0.64 8.24 -0.78
N GLN A 344 -1.47 7.66 0.09
CA GLN A 344 -2.92 7.81 0.00
C GLN A 344 -3.37 9.27 -0.10
N ILE A 345 -4.19 9.55 -1.11
CA ILE A 345 -4.87 10.81 -1.31
C ILE A 345 -6.30 10.66 -0.77
N ILE A 346 -6.69 11.50 0.18
CA ILE A 346 -8.06 11.54 0.71
C ILE A 346 -8.75 12.82 0.25
N VAL A 347 -9.95 12.67 -0.31
CA VAL A 347 -10.87 13.79 -0.56
C VAL A 347 -11.81 13.92 0.64
N ALA A 348 -11.98 15.14 1.15
CA ALA A 348 -12.88 15.39 2.27
C ALA A 348 -13.43 16.82 2.24
N ASP A 349 -14.53 17.03 2.95
CA ASP A 349 -15.03 18.36 3.28
C ASP A 349 -14.60 18.71 4.71
N LEU A 350 -13.84 19.79 4.87
CA LEU A 350 -13.37 20.29 6.16
C LEU A 350 -13.91 21.69 6.43
N ASN A 351 -14.23 21.99 7.70
CA ASN A 351 -14.54 23.35 8.12
C ASN A 351 -13.24 24.10 8.45
N ILE A 352 -12.78 24.95 7.53
CA ILE A 352 -11.53 25.73 7.67
C ILE A 352 -11.90 27.21 7.71
N GLY A 353 -11.58 27.87 8.84
CA GLY A 353 -11.88 29.29 9.01
C GLY A 353 -13.39 29.63 9.07
N GLY A 354 -14.24 28.66 9.42
CA GLY A 354 -15.70 28.84 9.48
C GLY A 354 -16.42 28.58 8.16
N GLU A 355 -15.71 28.15 7.12
CA GLU A 355 -16.25 27.81 5.82
C GLU A 355 -15.93 26.36 5.47
N THR A 356 -16.91 25.62 4.93
CA THR A 356 -16.68 24.28 4.38
C THR A 356 -15.83 24.38 3.12
N ARG A 357 -14.73 23.63 3.08
CA ARG A 357 -13.79 23.53 1.98
C ARG A 357 -13.70 22.07 1.55
N ARG A 358 -13.83 21.81 0.25
CA ARG A 358 -13.42 20.52 -0.31
C ARG A 358 -11.92 20.50 -0.46
N VAL A 359 -11.29 19.51 0.17
CA VAL A 359 -9.84 19.40 0.24
C VAL A 359 -9.34 18.07 -0.28
N VAL A 360 -8.10 18.09 -0.72
CA VAL A 360 -7.25 16.91 -0.89
C VAL A 360 -6.24 16.89 0.24
N MET A 361 -6.15 15.76 0.94
CA MET A 361 -5.19 15.54 2.03
C MET A 361 -4.21 14.43 1.66
N GLN A 362 -2.94 14.63 2.00
CA GLN A 362 -1.90 13.60 1.81
C GLN A 362 -0.81 13.71 2.88
N ALA A 363 -0.30 12.56 3.32
CA ALA A 363 0.88 12.46 4.19
C ALA A 363 2.00 11.70 3.45
N PRO A 364 2.71 12.28 2.48
CA PRO A 364 3.74 11.59 1.69
C PRO A 364 4.99 11.21 2.50
N LYS A 365 5.93 10.50 1.85
CA LYS A 365 7.20 10.06 2.44
C LYS A 365 8.00 11.18 3.11
N ASN A 366 7.88 12.42 2.66
CA ASN A 366 8.72 13.52 3.13
C ASN A 366 8.46 13.98 4.57
N GLY A 367 7.39 13.49 5.22
CA GLY A 367 7.09 13.74 6.63
C GLY A 367 6.20 14.96 6.91
N PHE A 368 5.67 15.64 5.89
CA PHE A 368 4.68 16.71 6.03
C PHE A 368 3.26 16.23 5.69
N PHE A 369 2.27 16.73 6.42
CA PHE A 369 0.85 16.47 6.17
C PHE A 369 0.26 17.65 5.41
N TYR A 370 -0.14 17.45 4.16
CA TYR A 370 -0.64 18.51 3.28
C TYR A 370 -2.17 18.54 3.27
N VAL A 371 -2.73 19.75 3.30
CA VAL A 371 -4.14 20.01 2.99
C VAL A 371 -4.18 21.02 1.85
N LEU A 372 -4.75 20.61 0.72
CA LEU A 372 -4.88 21.40 -0.49
C LEU A 372 -6.36 21.66 -0.78
N ASP A 373 -6.67 22.82 -1.37
CA ASP A 373 -7.97 23.03 -2.00
C ASP A 373 -8.12 22.10 -3.22
N ALA A 374 -9.16 21.27 -3.22
CA ALA A 374 -9.31 20.19 -4.20
C ALA A 374 -9.51 20.70 -5.64
N LEU A 375 -10.13 21.88 -5.81
CA LEU A 375 -10.42 22.43 -7.14
C LEU A 375 -9.21 23.12 -7.76
N THR A 376 -8.34 23.70 -6.94
CA THR A 376 -7.28 24.61 -7.41
C THR A 376 -5.87 24.12 -7.14
N GLY A 377 -5.69 23.10 -6.30
CA GLY A 377 -4.38 22.64 -5.85
C GLY A 377 -3.67 23.60 -4.89
N ARG A 378 -4.35 24.68 -4.47
CA ARG A 378 -3.77 25.68 -3.58
C ARG A 378 -3.48 25.07 -2.21
N LEU A 379 -2.24 25.22 -1.74
CA LEU A 379 -1.86 24.87 -0.37
C LEU A 379 -2.68 25.67 0.65
N LEU A 380 -3.35 24.96 1.55
CA LEU A 380 -4.07 25.54 2.68
C LEU A 380 -3.24 25.45 3.97
N SER A 381 -2.59 24.30 4.19
CA SER A 381 -1.68 24.08 5.31
C SER A 381 -0.75 22.90 5.08
N ALA A 382 0.41 22.93 5.73
CA ALA A 382 1.33 21.79 5.81
C ALA A 382 2.22 21.87 7.06
N GLU A 383 2.14 20.85 7.91
CA GLU A 383 2.99 20.70 9.10
C GLU A 383 3.60 19.29 9.14
N ASN A 384 4.76 19.15 9.78
CA ASN A 384 5.41 17.85 9.89
C ASN A 384 4.69 16.94 10.90
N PHE A 385 4.40 15.70 10.50
CA PHE A 385 3.76 14.71 11.38
C PHE A 385 4.77 13.73 12.02
N VAL A 386 6.02 13.77 11.56
CA VAL A 386 7.19 13.09 12.14
C VAL A 386 8.35 14.08 12.25
N PRO A 387 9.45 13.77 12.97
CA PRO A 387 10.68 14.56 12.90
C PRO A 387 11.24 14.60 11.47
N VAL A 388 11.59 15.80 11.00
CA VAL A 388 12.11 16.07 9.65
C VAL A 388 13.44 16.82 9.76
N THR A 389 14.43 16.44 8.93
CA THR A 389 15.76 17.06 8.86
C THR A 389 16.18 17.50 7.46
N TRP A 390 15.34 17.32 6.44
CA TRP A 390 15.60 17.82 5.07
C TRP A 390 15.06 19.23 4.83
N ALA A 391 14.00 19.62 5.53
CA ALA A 391 13.40 20.95 5.48
C ALA A 391 12.97 21.41 6.88
N SER A 392 12.98 22.72 7.08
CA SER A 392 12.59 23.34 8.36
C SER A 392 11.09 23.55 8.50
N HIS A 393 10.39 23.86 7.41
CA HIS A 393 8.95 24.05 7.30
C HIS A 393 8.54 24.16 5.82
N ILE A 394 7.23 24.22 5.56
CA ILE A 394 6.69 24.65 4.26
C ILE A 394 6.33 26.14 4.38
N ASP A 395 6.91 26.97 3.53
CA ASP A 395 6.57 28.39 3.43
C ASP A 395 5.20 28.53 2.75
N LEU A 396 4.19 29.01 3.48
CA LEU A 396 2.82 29.16 2.97
C LEU A 396 2.64 30.31 1.96
N GLU A 397 3.58 31.26 1.88
CA GLU A 397 3.54 32.32 0.87
C GLU A 397 3.97 31.78 -0.50
N THR A 398 5.02 30.95 -0.51
CA THR A 398 5.55 30.35 -1.75
C THR A 398 4.94 28.99 -2.07
N GLY A 399 4.41 28.28 -1.07
CA GLY A 399 3.99 26.88 -1.15
C GLY A 399 5.14 25.88 -1.22
N ARG A 400 6.37 26.28 -0.86
CA ARG A 400 7.58 25.47 -1.07
C ARG A 400 8.25 25.10 0.25
N PRO A 401 8.94 23.94 0.33
CA PRO A 401 9.76 23.61 1.47
C PRO A 401 10.94 24.59 1.62
N VAL A 402 11.22 25.01 2.85
CA VAL A 402 12.45 25.72 3.20
C VAL A 402 13.49 24.69 3.61
N GLU A 403 14.24 24.22 2.62
CA GLU A 403 15.23 23.15 2.76
C GLU A 403 16.39 23.51 3.69
N ILE A 404 16.89 22.49 4.37
CA ILE A 404 18.12 22.53 5.16
C ILE A 404 19.26 22.19 4.17
N PRO A 405 20.16 23.15 3.84
CA PRO A 405 21.16 22.96 2.78
C PRO A 405 22.04 21.72 2.97
N GLU A 406 22.33 21.35 4.21
CA GLU A 406 23.13 20.17 4.55
C GLU A 406 22.49 18.84 4.13
N ALA A 407 21.17 18.79 3.90
CA ALA A 407 20.48 17.59 3.46
C ALA A 407 20.71 17.27 1.96
N ARG A 408 21.14 18.26 1.16
CA ARG A 408 21.50 18.12 -0.27
C ARG A 408 22.90 17.54 -0.41
N TYR A 409 23.06 16.26 -0.07
CA TYR A 409 24.32 15.53 -0.19
C TYR A 409 24.88 15.52 -1.62
N ASN A 410 23.99 15.59 -2.61
CA ASN A 410 24.30 15.65 -4.04
C ASN A 410 24.91 17.01 -4.47
N GLU A 411 24.69 18.08 -3.72
CA GLU A 411 25.24 19.42 -3.99
C GLU A 411 26.46 19.72 -3.11
N THR A 412 26.35 19.40 -1.82
CA THR A 412 27.41 19.67 -0.84
C THR A 412 28.60 18.71 -1.00
N GLY A 413 28.37 17.51 -1.53
CA GLY A 413 29.36 16.43 -1.59
C GLY A 413 29.69 15.84 -0.21
N VAL A 414 28.91 16.19 0.83
CA VAL A 414 29.12 15.72 2.20
C VAL A 414 28.12 14.62 2.55
N PRO A 415 28.57 13.43 3.00
CA PRO A 415 27.70 12.39 3.55
C PRO A 415 26.83 12.90 4.69
N VAL A 416 25.54 12.56 4.70
CA VAL A 416 24.58 13.04 5.71
C VAL A 416 23.51 12.00 6.04
N ILE A 417 23.06 11.96 7.29
CA ILE A 417 21.90 11.15 7.71
C ILE A 417 20.65 12.05 7.66
N VAL A 418 19.65 11.65 6.88
CA VAL A 418 18.41 12.41 6.69
C VAL A 418 17.21 11.63 7.25
N SER A 419 16.30 12.36 7.90
CA SER A 419 15.00 11.90 8.37
C SER A 419 13.88 12.73 7.73
N PRO A 420 12.83 12.12 7.15
CA PRO A 420 12.71 10.69 6.89
C PRO A 420 13.78 10.15 5.92
N GLY A 421 14.06 8.85 5.96
CA GLY A 421 14.82 8.17 4.90
C GLY A 421 13.92 7.81 3.72
N ALA A 422 14.43 6.98 2.79
CA ALA A 422 13.70 6.49 1.62
C ALA A 422 12.40 5.72 1.95
N LEU A 423 12.29 5.15 3.16
CA LEU A 423 11.06 4.49 3.62
C LEU A 423 9.96 5.51 4.02
N GLY A 424 10.32 6.77 4.26
CA GLY A 424 9.41 7.90 4.42
C GLY A 424 8.72 8.00 5.78
N GLY A 425 8.17 9.17 6.12
CA GLY A 425 7.36 9.37 7.33
C GLY A 425 6.08 8.52 7.31
N HIS A 426 5.57 8.26 6.10
CA HIS A 426 4.45 7.38 5.79
C HIS A 426 4.68 6.80 4.39
N ASN A 427 4.31 5.54 4.20
CA ASN A 427 4.49 4.82 2.94
C ASN A 427 3.11 4.37 2.41
N TRP A 428 3.03 3.27 1.67
CA TRP A 428 1.79 2.79 1.04
C TRP A 428 0.69 2.31 2.02
N TYR A 429 1.01 2.13 3.30
CA TYR A 429 0.04 1.66 4.31
C TYR A 429 -1.16 2.60 4.37
N PRO A 430 -2.39 2.19 4.06
CA PRO A 430 -3.48 3.14 3.99
C PRO A 430 -3.80 3.83 5.34
N MET A 431 -3.96 5.15 5.32
CA MET A 431 -4.61 5.95 6.37
C MET A 431 -6.14 5.95 6.22
N SER A 432 -6.87 6.46 7.22
CA SER A 432 -8.33 6.63 7.11
C SER A 432 -8.78 7.95 7.71
N PHE A 433 -9.88 8.51 7.21
CA PHE A 433 -10.45 9.77 7.71
C PHE A 433 -11.87 9.54 8.21
N SER A 434 -12.12 9.85 9.48
CA SER A 434 -13.48 9.77 10.07
C SER A 434 -14.16 11.13 10.00
N GLN A 435 -15.28 11.19 9.27
CA GLN A 435 -16.14 12.37 9.23
C GLN A 435 -16.78 12.68 10.60
N LYS A 436 -16.85 11.69 11.50
CA LYS A 436 -17.41 11.82 12.85
C LYS A 436 -16.48 12.60 13.77
N THR A 437 -15.18 12.29 13.74
CA THR A 437 -14.16 12.92 14.60
C THR A 437 -13.44 14.07 13.90
N ASN A 438 -13.51 14.14 12.57
CA ASN A 438 -12.68 14.98 11.70
C ASN A 438 -11.17 14.70 11.88
N LEU A 439 -10.80 13.46 12.20
CA LEU A 439 -9.41 13.04 12.37
C LEU A 439 -8.99 12.11 11.26
N VAL A 440 -7.71 12.20 10.89
CA VAL A 440 -7.02 11.24 10.03
C VAL A 440 -6.24 10.29 10.92
N TYR A 441 -6.50 9.00 10.81
CA TYR A 441 -5.76 7.95 11.47
C TYR A 441 -4.62 7.51 10.55
N LEU A 442 -3.40 7.85 10.94
CA LEU A 442 -2.20 7.80 10.09
C LEU A 442 -1.19 6.80 10.66
N PRO A 443 -0.87 5.72 9.93
CA PRO A 443 0.29 4.88 10.22
C PRO A 443 1.58 5.65 9.88
N ALA A 444 2.30 6.10 10.90
CA ALA A 444 3.53 6.88 10.75
C ALA A 444 4.76 6.05 11.13
N THR A 445 5.88 6.34 10.48
CA THR A 445 7.18 5.74 10.74
C THR A 445 8.26 6.81 10.84
N GLU A 446 8.93 6.87 11.99
CA GLU A 446 10.20 7.58 12.13
C GLU A 446 11.31 6.65 11.62
N ASN A 447 11.87 6.98 10.46
CA ASN A 447 13.04 6.30 9.92
C ASN A 447 14.01 7.31 9.31
N TYR A 448 15.19 6.83 8.97
CA TYR A 448 16.28 7.63 8.46
C TYR A 448 17.18 6.78 7.56
N MET A 449 17.97 7.47 6.76
CA MET A 449 18.95 6.85 5.87
C MET A 449 20.20 7.73 5.77
N GLY A 450 21.37 7.10 5.69
CA GLY A 450 22.61 7.77 5.31
C GLY A 450 22.66 7.95 3.80
N TYR A 451 22.80 9.18 3.33
CA TYR A 451 22.93 9.53 1.93
C TYR A 451 24.36 9.92 1.59
N VAL A 452 24.90 9.25 0.58
CA VAL A 452 26.25 9.45 0.05
C VAL A 452 26.15 9.46 -1.46
N ALA A 453 26.69 10.48 -2.13
CA ALA A 453 26.68 10.54 -3.58
C ALA A 453 27.62 9.46 -4.14
N GLN A 454 27.18 8.72 -5.16
CA GLN A 454 28.03 7.73 -5.82
C GLN A 454 29.03 8.43 -6.76
N PRO A 455 30.36 8.33 -6.55
CA PRO A 455 31.35 9.11 -7.32
C PRO A 455 31.43 8.72 -8.80
N GLU A 456 31.26 7.44 -9.11
CA GLU A 456 31.32 6.86 -10.46
C GLU A 456 30.02 6.08 -10.71
N PHE A 457 28.92 6.82 -10.93
CA PHE A 457 27.64 6.20 -11.26
C PHE A 457 27.63 5.68 -12.69
N GLU A 458 27.39 4.38 -12.82
CA GLU A 458 27.13 3.71 -14.10
C GLU A 458 25.78 3.01 -14.01
N ARG A 459 24.93 3.26 -15.02
CA ARG A 459 23.64 2.58 -15.15
C ARG A 459 23.86 1.07 -15.26
N SER A 460 23.16 0.33 -14.41
CA SER A 460 23.02 -1.12 -14.54
C SER A 460 21.76 -1.46 -15.33
N GLU A 461 21.83 -2.49 -16.19
CA GLU A 461 20.63 -3.07 -16.82
C GLU A 461 19.83 -3.92 -15.81
N ARG A 462 20.44 -4.33 -14.70
CA ARG A 462 19.81 -5.13 -13.63
C ARG A 462 20.16 -4.58 -12.26
N GLY A 463 19.14 -4.36 -11.42
CA GLY A 463 19.29 -3.80 -10.07
C GLY A 463 19.08 -2.29 -10.02
N TRP A 464 19.22 -1.72 -8.82
CA TRP A 464 18.86 -0.33 -8.56
C TRP A 464 19.87 0.66 -9.14
N ASN A 465 19.35 1.74 -9.71
CA ASN A 465 20.04 2.85 -10.34
C ASN A 465 19.77 4.16 -9.57
N THR A 466 20.05 4.19 -8.26
CA THR A 466 19.69 5.33 -7.39
C THR A 466 20.65 6.52 -7.50
N GLY A 467 21.91 6.29 -7.87
CA GLY A 467 22.95 7.34 -7.81
C GLY A 467 23.41 7.70 -6.40
N THR A 468 23.05 6.86 -5.42
CA THR A 468 23.40 6.97 -4.00
C THR A 468 24.19 5.73 -3.58
N ASP A 469 25.34 5.91 -2.92
CA ASP A 469 26.11 4.81 -2.34
C ASP A 469 25.45 4.33 -1.03
N MET A 470 24.58 3.33 -1.17
CA MET A 470 23.83 2.72 -0.09
C MET A 470 24.72 2.06 0.97
N ALA A 471 25.83 1.45 0.53
CA ALA A 471 26.74 0.72 1.43
C ALA A 471 27.49 1.72 2.33
N GLU A 472 28.00 2.79 1.75
CA GLU A 472 28.65 3.86 2.53
C GLU A 472 27.64 4.62 3.38
N GLY A 473 26.41 4.82 2.90
CA GLY A 473 25.30 5.35 3.70
C GLY A 473 24.99 4.51 4.94
N ALA A 474 24.98 3.17 4.80
CA ALA A 474 24.81 2.27 5.93
C ALA A 474 26.00 2.32 6.91
N ARG A 475 27.23 2.43 6.40
CA ARG A 475 28.44 2.61 7.24
C ARG A 475 28.41 3.93 8.00
N LEU A 476 27.94 5.02 7.38
CA LEU A 476 27.76 6.32 8.02
C LEU A 476 26.80 6.21 9.22
N VAL A 477 25.66 5.55 9.03
CA VAL A 477 24.68 5.28 10.11
C VAL A 477 25.31 4.43 11.22
N ALA A 478 26.00 3.35 10.87
CA ALA A 478 26.64 2.48 11.85
C ALA A 478 27.72 3.22 12.66
N ALA A 479 28.50 4.09 12.01
CA ALA A 479 29.54 4.90 12.65
C ALA A 479 28.96 5.96 13.60
N ALA A 480 27.75 6.45 13.36
CA ALA A 480 27.05 7.35 14.27
C ALA A 480 26.61 6.65 15.57
N GLY A 481 26.40 5.33 15.54
CA GLY A 481 26.00 4.54 16.72
C GLY A 481 24.79 5.14 17.42
N ASP A 482 24.88 5.34 18.74
CA ASP A 482 23.80 5.94 19.55
C ASP A 482 23.44 7.39 19.18
N ALA A 483 24.28 8.08 18.40
CA ALA A 483 23.99 9.42 17.90
C ALA A 483 23.10 9.42 16.64
N ALA A 484 22.90 8.26 16.00
CA ALA A 484 21.94 8.14 14.90
C ALA A 484 20.50 8.34 15.43
N PRO A 485 19.55 8.82 14.59
CA PRO A 485 18.15 8.86 14.97
C PRO A 485 17.64 7.47 15.37
N GLN A 486 16.53 7.42 16.10
CA GLN A 486 15.89 6.16 16.47
C GLN A 486 14.78 5.83 15.48
N ARG A 487 14.57 4.53 15.22
CA ARG A 487 13.43 4.09 14.43
C ARG A 487 12.21 3.92 15.32
N SER A 488 11.05 4.33 14.84
CA SER A 488 9.78 4.13 15.52
C SER A 488 8.65 3.98 14.51
N ALA A 489 7.61 3.24 14.87
CA ALA A 489 6.38 3.12 14.10
C ALA A 489 5.22 3.31 15.07
N TYR A 490 4.21 4.06 14.66
CA TYR A 490 3.03 4.32 15.49
C TYR A 490 1.81 4.64 14.64
N LEU A 491 0.65 4.35 15.18
CA LEU A 491 -0.61 4.91 14.69
C LEU A 491 -0.84 6.25 15.39
N LEU A 492 -1.01 7.33 14.65
CA LEU A 492 -1.42 8.61 15.22
C LEU A 492 -2.79 9.03 14.70
N ALA A 493 -3.53 9.80 15.50
CA ALA A 493 -4.65 10.57 15.02
C ALA A 493 -4.22 12.02 14.80
N TRP A 494 -4.30 12.46 13.55
CA TRP A 494 -3.98 13.79 13.09
C TRP A 494 -5.26 14.61 12.94
N ASP A 495 -5.27 15.83 13.49
CA ASP A 495 -6.28 16.83 13.18
C ASP A 495 -5.81 17.63 11.95
N PRO A 496 -6.42 17.43 10.76
CA PRO A 496 -5.97 18.11 9.53
C PRO A 496 -6.27 19.61 9.54
N VAL A 497 -7.22 20.08 10.36
CA VAL A 497 -7.57 21.50 10.47
C VAL A 497 -6.62 22.20 11.46
N ALA A 498 -6.37 21.59 12.62
CA ALA A 498 -5.45 22.13 13.61
C ALA A 498 -3.98 21.80 13.32
N GLN A 499 -3.70 20.94 12.34
CA GLN A 499 -2.36 20.51 11.93
C GLN A 499 -1.52 19.99 13.09
N ARG A 500 -2.11 19.10 13.89
CA ARG A 500 -1.42 18.52 15.04
C ARG A 500 -1.94 17.14 15.37
N GLU A 501 -1.08 16.38 16.04
CA GLU A 501 -1.47 15.13 16.66
C GLU A 501 -2.46 15.36 17.82
N VAL A 502 -3.47 14.48 17.90
CA VAL A 502 -4.43 14.39 19.00
C VAL A 502 -4.03 13.28 19.96
N TRP A 503 -3.67 12.11 19.43
CA TRP A 503 -3.18 10.97 20.20
C TRP A 503 -2.29 10.08 19.31
N ARG A 504 -1.48 9.21 19.93
CA ARG A 504 -0.71 8.16 19.24
C ARG A 504 -0.70 6.85 20.02
N GLN A 505 -0.57 5.75 19.29
CA GLN A 505 -0.36 4.38 19.77
C GLN A 505 0.93 3.81 19.19
N PRO A 506 1.91 3.42 20.02
CA PRO A 506 3.16 2.85 19.53
C PRO A 506 2.92 1.46 18.92
N GLN A 507 3.63 1.14 17.85
CA GLN A 507 3.75 -0.24 17.38
C GLN A 507 4.75 -1.00 18.25
N LEU A 508 4.47 -2.28 18.48
CA LEU A 508 5.37 -3.17 19.21
C LEU A 508 6.69 -3.40 18.46
N VAL A 509 6.62 -3.38 17.12
CA VAL A 509 7.78 -3.46 16.24
C VAL A 509 8.05 -2.06 15.67
N PRO A 510 9.18 -1.42 15.98
CA PRO A 510 9.41 0.01 15.72
C PRO A 510 9.70 0.34 14.26
N THR A 511 9.67 -0.62 13.34
CA THR A 511 10.02 -0.42 11.93
C THR A 511 8.89 -0.76 10.97
N ALA A 512 7.76 -1.25 11.46
CA ALA A 512 6.69 -1.77 10.64
C ALA A 512 5.36 -1.13 11.02
N ALA A 513 4.72 -0.50 10.03
CA ALA A 513 3.37 0.03 10.12
C ALA A 513 2.41 -0.83 9.30
N ALA A 514 1.11 -0.58 9.45
CA ALA A 514 0.05 -1.30 8.75
C ALA A 514 -1.11 -0.36 8.45
N GLY A 515 -1.85 -0.67 7.39
CA GLY A 515 -3.03 0.08 7.00
C GLY A 515 -4.14 0.09 8.05
N VAL A 516 -4.97 1.13 8.03
CA VAL A 516 -6.09 1.31 8.95
C VAL A 516 -7.42 1.49 8.24
N MET A 517 -8.49 1.23 9.00
CA MET A 517 -9.86 1.60 8.69
C MET A 517 -10.51 2.22 9.92
N SER A 518 -11.36 3.23 9.73
CA SER A 518 -12.22 3.76 10.80
C SER A 518 -13.70 3.46 10.54
N THR A 519 -14.52 3.47 11.59
CA THR A 519 -15.95 3.14 11.52
C THR A 519 -16.83 4.13 12.29
N ALA A 520 -18.12 4.20 11.96
CA ALA A 520 -19.09 4.99 12.71
C ALA A 520 -19.28 4.52 14.17
N GLY A 521 -18.95 3.24 14.43
CA GLY A 521 -18.93 2.63 15.76
C GLY A 521 -17.93 3.20 16.76
N GLY A 522 -17.14 4.22 16.40
CA GLY A 522 -16.15 4.84 17.30
C GLY A 522 -14.82 4.10 17.33
N LEU A 523 -14.50 3.33 16.29
CA LEU A 523 -13.37 2.40 16.27
C LEU A 523 -12.43 2.66 15.09
N VAL A 524 -11.14 2.43 15.35
CA VAL A 524 -10.06 2.34 14.35
C VAL A 524 -9.45 0.95 14.42
N PHE A 525 -9.44 0.23 13.30
CA PHE A 525 -8.87 -1.11 13.18
C PHE A 525 -7.50 -1.06 12.52
N GLN A 526 -6.54 -1.82 13.05
CA GLN A 526 -5.19 -1.94 12.50
C GLN A 526 -4.59 -3.32 12.79
N GLY A 527 -3.89 -3.91 11.82
CA GLY A 527 -2.98 -5.02 12.09
C GLY A 527 -1.61 -4.53 12.60
N ASN A 528 -0.72 -5.44 12.99
CA ASN A 528 0.65 -5.05 13.29
C ASN A 528 1.68 -6.14 12.96
N ALA A 529 2.96 -5.78 13.03
CA ALA A 529 4.08 -6.72 12.85
C ALA A 529 4.38 -7.57 14.09
N ALA A 530 3.62 -7.45 15.17
CA ALA A 530 3.70 -8.39 16.30
C ALA A 530 2.70 -9.54 16.19
N GLY A 531 1.97 -9.62 15.07
CA GLY A 531 0.98 -10.67 14.82
C GLY A 531 -0.33 -10.46 15.57
N GLU A 532 -0.78 -9.21 15.73
CA GLU A 532 -2.09 -8.87 16.27
C GLU A 532 -2.92 -8.06 15.28
N PHE A 533 -4.24 -8.22 15.36
CA PHE A 533 -5.23 -7.32 14.80
C PHE A 533 -5.94 -6.62 15.97
N VAL A 534 -5.97 -5.29 15.95
CA VAL A 534 -6.29 -4.45 17.11
C VAL A 534 -7.39 -3.45 16.75
N ALA A 535 -8.29 -3.19 17.69
CA ALA A 535 -9.26 -2.11 17.62
C ALA A 535 -8.98 -1.06 18.71
N TYR A 536 -8.93 0.20 18.30
CA TYR A 536 -8.72 1.35 19.16
C TYR A 536 -9.97 2.24 19.17
N ARG A 537 -10.23 2.92 20.29
CA ARG A 537 -11.22 4.00 20.33
C ARG A 537 -10.73 5.17 19.47
N ASP A 538 -11.62 5.70 18.64
CA ASP A 538 -11.30 6.70 17.61
C ASP A 538 -10.99 8.11 18.16
N THR A 539 -11.34 8.39 19.42
CA THR A 539 -11.21 9.71 20.08
C THR A 539 -9.94 9.88 20.91
N ASP A 540 -9.41 8.82 21.51
CA ASP A 540 -8.25 8.86 22.41
C ASP A 540 -7.22 7.75 22.16
N GLY A 541 -7.50 6.83 21.22
CA GLY A 541 -6.63 5.72 20.89
C GLY A 541 -6.61 4.60 21.93
N GLU A 542 -7.52 4.54 22.91
CA GLU A 542 -7.56 3.43 23.87
C GLU A 542 -7.68 2.09 23.15
N ARG A 543 -6.79 1.13 23.44
CA ARG A 543 -6.86 -0.24 22.90
C ARG A 543 -8.02 -0.98 23.56
N LEU A 544 -9.08 -1.26 22.79
CA LEU A 544 -10.31 -1.89 23.30
C LEU A 544 -10.34 -3.39 23.09
N TRP A 545 -9.71 -3.88 22.02
CA TRP A 545 -9.75 -5.29 21.63
C TRP A 545 -8.54 -5.68 20.80
N SER A 546 -8.20 -6.97 20.82
CA SER A 546 -7.15 -7.55 19.99
C SER A 546 -7.38 -9.03 19.73
N HIS A 547 -6.92 -9.52 18.58
CA HIS A 547 -6.85 -10.95 18.24
C HIS A 547 -5.50 -11.29 17.62
N ILE A 548 -4.98 -12.50 17.90
CA ILE A 548 -3.72 -12.98 17.33
C ILE A 548 -3.91 -13.41 15.88
N THR A 549 -3.09 -12.88 14.96
CA THR A 549 -3.16 -13.20 13.52
C THR A 549 -2.14 -14.26 13.10
N GLN A 550 -1.12 -14.54 13.94
CA GLN A 550 0.03 -15.40 13.64
C GLN A 550 0.91 -14.94 12.47
N SER A 551 0.67 -13.74 11.94
CA SER A 551 1.37 -13.19 10.78
C SER A 551 1.48 -11.67 10.88
N HIS A 552 2.58 -11.12 10.38
CA HIS A 552 2.73 -9.68 10.20
C HIS A 552 1.64 -9.15 9.28
N THR A 553 0.93 -8.11 9.71
CA THR A 553 -0.09 -7.47 8.89
C THR A 553 0.42 -6.12 8.40
N VAL A 554 0.25 -5.85 7.11
CA VAL A 554 0.61 -4.59 6.46
C VAL A 554 -0.56 -3.97 5.69
N ALA A 555 -1.46 -4.80 5.14
CA ALA A 555 -2.66 -4.37 4.45
C ALA A 555 -3.67 -3.65 5.37
N ALA A 556 -4.57 -2.86 4.77
CA ALA A 556 -5.69 -2.25 5.48
C ALA A 556 -6.88 -3.22 5.58
N PRO A 557 -7.59 -3.23 6.72
CA PRO A 557 -8.84 -3.96 6.86
C PRO A 557 -10.00 -3.26 6.12
N ILE A 558 -11.10 -3.99 5.94
CA ILE A 558 -12.39 -3.47 5.49
C ILE A 558 -13.51 -3.87 6.46
N SER A 559 -14.65 -3.19 6.40
CA SER A 559 -15.88 -3.61 7.08
C SER A 559 -17.02 -3.62 6.10
N TYR A 560 -17.86 -4.64 6.21
CA TYR A 560 -18.97 -4.88 5.31
C TYR A 560 -20.15 -5.50 6.05
N MET A 561 -21.32 -5.59 5.43
CA MET A 561 -22.51 -6.18 6.05
C MET A 561 -23.23 -7.11 5.09
N LEU A 562 -23.54 -8.32 5.56
CA LEU A 562 -24.33 -9.31 4.85
C LEU A 562 -25.40 -9.88 5.78
N ASP A 563 -26.63 -9.98 5.28
CA ASP A 563 -27.79 -10.51 6.00
C ASP A 563 -28.02 -9.90 7.40
N GLY A 564 -27.66 -8.62 7.59
CA GLY A 564 -27.79 -7.91 8.86
C GLY A 564 -26.66 -8.14 9.87
N THR A 565 -25.60 -8.86 9.48
CA THR A 565 -24.39 -9.05 10.26
C THR A 565 -23.26 -8.21 9.68
N GLN A 566 -22.64 -7.37 10.50
CA GLN A 566 -21.42 -6.65 10.17
C GLN A 566 -20.21 -7.56 10.38
N TYR A 567 -19.32 -7.53 9.39
CA TYR A 567 -18.05 -8.24 9.38
C TYR A 567 -16.89 -7.25 9.26
N VAL A 568 -15.72 -7.69 9.68
CA VAL A 568 -14.43 -7.01 9.44
C VAL A 568 -13.47 -8.01 8.82
N ALA A 569 -12.88 -7.69 7.67
CA ALA A 569 -11.93 -8.55 6.97
C ALA A 569 -10.56 -7.88 6.87
N VAL A 570 -9.50 -8.68 6.96
CA VAL A 570 -8.12 -8.23 6.78
C VAL A 570 -7.29 -9.33 6.12
N VAL A 571 -6.37 -8.93 5.25
CA VAL A 571 -5.35 -9.82 4.70
C VAL A 571 -4.07 -9.65 5.50
N THR A 572 -3.49 -10.76 5.95
CA THR A 572 -2.24 -10.79 6.71
C THR A 572 -1.18 -11.56 5.94
N GLY A 573 0.09 -11.19 6.13
CA GLY A 573 1.23 -11.75 5.41
C GLY A 573 2.27 -10.70 5.06
N SER A 574 3.53 -10.96 5.42
CA SER A 574 4.70 -10.14 5.06
C SER A 574 5.89 -11.05 4.74
N ARG A 575 7.02 -10.51 4.31
CA ARG A 575 8.27 -11.29 4.10
C ARG A 575 8.75 -12.11 5.31
N ALA A 576 8.19 -11.93 6.50
CA ALA A 576 8.60 -12.66 7.69
C ALA A 576 7.42 -12.98 8.60
N LEU A 577 7.60 -14.01 9.43
CA LEU A 577 6.79 -14.27 10.61
C LEU A 577 7.09 -13.24 11.72
N PRO A 578 6.12 -12.99 12.63
CA PRO A 578 6.36 -12.30 13.90
C PRO A 578 7.54 -12.91 14.66
N GLN A 579 8.63 -12.14 14.77
CA GLN A 579 9.82 -12.52 15.54
C GLN A 579 9.68 -12.16 17.02
N VAL A 580 8.83 -11.19 17.33
CA VAL A 580 8.57 -10.67 18.68
C VAL A 580 7.08 -10.42 18.84
N GLY A 581 6.63 -10.39 20.09
CA GLY A 581 5.23 -10.10 20.43
C GLY A 581 4.34 -11.34 20.50
N PRO A 582 3.05 -11.16 20.82
CA PRO A 582 2.16 -12.25 21.21
C PRO A 582 1.75 -13.16 20.03
N GLY A 583 1.92 -12.71 18.78
CA GLY A 583 1.69 -13.52 17.59
C GLY A 583 2.91 -14.29 17.09
N ALA A 584 4.05 -14.25 17.80
CA ALA A 584 5.23 -15.01 17.45
C ALA A 584 4.97 -16.52 17.54
N ILE A 585 5.00 -17.18 16.39
CA ILE A 585 4.81 -18.63 16.23
C ILE A 585 5.55 -19.07 14.96
N GLY A 586 5.91 -20.36 14.88
CA GLY A 586 6.39 -20.95 13.63
C GLY A 586 5.30 -21.04 12.56
N SER A 587 5.67 -21.46 11.35
CA SER A 587 4.67 -21.70 10.30
C SER A 587 3.64 -22.72 10.75
N THR A 588 2.35 -22.40 10.65
CA THR A 588 1.24 -23.29 11.00
C THR A 588 0.59 -23.92 9.77
N THR A 589 1.13 -23.62 8.59
CA THR A 589 0.65 -24.10 7.29
C THR A 589 1.85 -24.45 6.40
N ARG A 590 1.71 -25.40 5.46
CA ARG A 590 2.80 -25.77 4.54
C ARG A 590 2.80 -24.91 3.28
N GLU A 591 1.64 -24.32 3.00
CA GLU A 591 1.32 -23.51 1.85
C GLU A 591 2.01 -22.14 1.93
N SER A 592 2.32 -21.68 3.14
CA SER A 592 2.91 -20.36 3.39
C SER A 592 3.73 -20.36 4.68
N SER A 593 5.05 -20.21 4.57
CA SER A 593 5.96 -20.14 5.72
C SER A 593 5.79 -18.89 6.58
N ASN A 594 5.08 -17.86 6.10
CA ASN A 594 4.80 -16.61 6.80
C ASN A 594 3.35 -16.51 7.34
N ASN A 595 2.60 -17.62 7.33
CA ASN A 595 1.20 -17.67 7.79
C ASN A 595 0.27 -16.65 7.09
N SER A 596 0.48 -16.36 5.80
CA SER A 596 -0.38 -15.45 5.02
C SER A 596 -1.82 -15.95 4.98
N ARG A 597 -2.78 -15.08 5.32
CA ARG A 597 -4.20 -15.43 5.48
C ARG A 597 -5.16 -14.31 5.11
N VAL A 598 -6.37 -14.69 4.74
CA VAL A 598 -7.55 -13.85 4.91
C VAL A 598 -8.18 -14.17 6.27
N LEU A 599 -8.43 -13.15 7.08
CA LEU A 599 -9.08 -13.27 8.38
C LEU A 599 -10.38 -12.46 8.38
N VAL A 600 -11.48 -13.06 8.78
CA VAL A 600 -12.79 -12.39 8.87
C VAL A 600 -13.38 -12.55 10.25
N TYR A 601 -13.84 -11.43 10.80
CA TYR A 601 -14.36 -11.29 12.14
C TYR A 601 -15.82 -10.83 12.12
N ALA A 602 -16.60 -11.27 13.10
CA ALA A 602 -17.92 -10.73 13.41
C ALA A 602 -18.21 -10.91 14.91
N LEU A 603 -19.28 -10.29 15.40
CA LEU A 603 -19.71 -10.50 16.79
C LEU A 603 -20.02 -12.00 17.00
N GLN A 604 -19.56 -12.53 18.14
CA GLN A 604 -19.72 -13.92 18.57
C GLN A 604 -18.99 -14.96 17.69
N GLY A 605 -18.01 -14.55 16.89
CA GLY A 605 -17.14 -15.49 16.18
C GLY A 605 -16.29 -16.34 17.15
N ASP A 606 -16.20 -17.64 16.90
CA ASP A 606 -15.48 -18.60 17.74
C ASP A 606 -14.46 -19.46 16.96
N HIS A 607 -14.25 -19.18 15.67
CA HIS A 607 -13.27 -19.87 14.84
C HIS A 607 -11.85 -19.68 15.40
N GLN A 608 -11.04 -20.72 15.37
CA GLN A 608 -9.70 -20.71 15.94
C GLN A 608 -8.65 -20.91 14.85
N LEU A 609 -7.56 -20.14 14.91
CA LEU A 609 -6.41 -20.37 14.05
C LEU A 609 -5.65 -21.65 14.45
N PRO A 610 -5.02 -22.34 13.49
CA PRO A 610 -4.23 -23.53 13.78
C PRO A 610 -3.06 -23.21 14.73
N THR A 611 -2.80 -24.06 15.72
CA THR A 611 -1.68 -23.88 16.67
C THR A 611 -0.55 -24.88 16.47
N GLU A 612 -0.77 -25.91 15.67
CA GLU A 612 0.26 -26.89 15.32
C GLU A 612 1.23 -26.31 14.29
N ILE A 613 2.54 -26.41 14.56
CA ILE A 613 3.57 -25.95 13.64
C ILE A 613 3.71 -26.99 12.51
N ALA A 614 3.49 -26.54 11.28
CA ALA A 614 3.72 -27.30 10.07
C ALA A 614 5.23 -27.36 9.81
N VAL A 615 5.91 -28.31 10.47
CA VAL A 615 7.34 -28.70 10.36
C VAL A 615 8.24 -27.72 9.59
N ALA A 616 9.01 -26.90 10.31
CA ALA A 616 10.21 -26.30 9.75
C ALA A 616 11.29 -27.38 9.61
N GLU A 617 11.86 -27.58 8.43
CA GLU A 617 13.11 -28.34 8.33
C GLU A 617 14.18 -27.57 9.13
N GLU A 618 14.74 -28.19 10.17
CA GLU A 618 15.95 -27.66 10.83
C GLU A 618 17.08 -27.71 9.80
N GLN A 619 17.43 -26.56 9.22
CA GLN A 619 18.63 -26.43 8.41
C GLN A 619 19.85 -26.33 9.34
N GLU A 620 20.78 -27.29 9.20
CA GLU A 620 22.04 -27.28 9.94
C GLU A 620 22.99 -26.22 9.35
N LEU A 621 23.54 -25.36 10.20
CA LEU A 621 24.52 -24.37 9.76
C LEU A 621 25.90 -25.04 9.61
N ASN A 622 26.34 -25.25 8.36
CA ASN A 622 27.59 -25.95 8.02
C ASN A 622 28.49 -25.11 7.08
N PRO A 623 29.13 -24.03 7.54
CA PRO A 623 29.95 -23.20 6.66
C PRO A 623 31.27 -23.88 6.28
N PRO A 624 31.71 -23.80 5.01
CA PRO A 624 33.05 -24.24 4.60
C PRO A 624 34.15 -23.34 5.19
N ALA A 625 35.40 -23.76 5.06
CA ALA A 625 36.54 -22.92 5.43
C ALA A 625 36.59 -21.65 4.57
N LEU A 626 36.84 -20.50 5.22
CA LEU A 626 37.05 -19.23 4.54
C LEU A 626 38.41 -19.23 3.84
N VAL A 627 38.42 -18.96 2.53
CA VAL A 627 39.62 -18.92 1.69
C VAL A 627 39.65 -17.61 0.91
N ALA A 628 39.71 -16.49 1.63
CA ALA A 628 39.74 -15.14 1.05
C ALA A 628 40.72 -14.23 1.80
N ASN A 629 41.25 -13.24 1.09
CA ASN A 629 41.96 -12.12 1.69
C ASN A 629 40.98 -10.95 1.94
N ASN A 630 41.44 -9.91 2.64
CA ASN A 630 40.58 -8.77 2.99
C ASN A 630 40.06 -8.00 1.77
N GLU A 631 40.84 -7.92 0.69
CA GLU A 631 40.45 -7.24 -0.55
C GLU A 631 39.28 -7.97 -1.23
N MET A 632 39.36 -9.29 -1.34
CA MET A 632 38.29 -10.13 -1.90
C MET A 632 37.03 -10.07 -1.03
N LEU A 633 37.16 -10.01 0.31
CA LEU A 633 36.01 -9.85 1.20
C LEU A 633 35.34 -8.49 1.05
N ALA A 634 36.13 -7.41 0.91
CA ALA A 634 35.60 -6.07 0.68
C ALA A 634 34.89 -5.95 -0.67
N GLN A 635 35.47 -6.53 -1.74
CA GLN A 635 34.81 -6.64 -3.04
C GLN A 635 33.53 -7.46 -2.93
N GLY A 636 33.58 -8.63 -2.28
CA GLY A 636 32.42 -9.49 -2.09
C GLY A 636 31.29 -8.81 -1.32
N GLU A 637 31.61 -8.04 -0.27
CA GLU A 637 30.64 -7.24 0.48
C GLU A 637 29.99 -6.16 -0.40
N GLN A 638 30.80 -5.38 -1.14
CA GLN A 638 30.30 -4.32 -2.01
C GLN A 638 29.40 -4.87 -3.11
N THR A 639 29.85 -5.92 -3.79
CA THR A 639 29.10 -6.55 -4.88
C THR A 639 27.84 -7.24 -4.36
N TYR A 640 27.90 -7.94 -3.22
CA TYR A 640 26.71 -8.50 -2.56
C TYR A 640 25.70 -7.40 -2.20
N GLY A 641 26.18 -6.29 -1.62
CA GLY A 641 25.37 -5.13 -1.29
C GLY A 641 24.61 -4.59 -2.50
N ARG A 642 25.28 -4.51 -3.65
CA ARG A 642 24.72 -4.00 -4.91
C ARG A 642 23.70 -4.94 -5.56
N PHE A 643 23.96 -6.24 -5.61
CA PHE A 643 23.19 -7.17 -6.44
C PHE A 643 22.32 -8.17 -5.68
N CYS A 644 22.62 -8.46 -4.42
CA CYS A 644 22.01 -9.57 -3.68
C CYS A 644 21.19 -9.13 -2.46
N SER A 645 21.61 -8.04 -1.80
CA SER A 645 21.08 -7.62 -0.49
C SER A 645 19.58 -7.32 -0.49
N VAL A 646 19.04 -6.85 -1.61
CA VAL A 646 17.62 -6.49 -1.77
C VAL A 646 16.68 -7.69 -1.62
N CYS A 647 17.15 -8.89 -1.97
CA CYS A 647 16.40 -10.15 -1.85
C CYS A 647 16.86 -10.98 -0.65
N HIS A 648 18.17 -11.16 -0.49
CA HIS A 648 18.73 -12.06 0.53
C HIS A 648 19.08 -11.38 1.86
N GLY A 649 18.64 -10.13 2.02
CA GLY A 649 18.85 -9.30 3.20
C GLY A 649 20.28 -8.78 3.34
N ASN A 650 20.46 -7.83 4.25
CA ASN A 650 21.80 -7.33 4.57
C ASN A 650 22.62 -8.44 5.22
N ASN A 651 23.94 -8.43 5.01
CA ASN A 651 24.85 -9.39 5.64
C ASN A 651 24.58 -10.88 5.29
N ALA A 652 23.92 -11.15 4.16
CA ALA A 652 23.45 -12.49 3.78
C ALA A 652 22.45 -13.12 4.77
N ALA A 653 21.88 -12.33 5.67
CA ALA A 653 20.85 -12.77 6.60
C ALA A 653 19.48 -12.47 5.99
N SER A 654 18.76 -13.52 5.59
CA SER A 654 17.42 -13.36 5.02
C SER A 654 16.45 -12.88 6.10
N ASP A 655 15.57 -11.96 5.76
CA ASP A 655 14.57 -11.41 6.68
C ASP A 655 13.46 -12.43 7.02
N GLY A 656 13.37 -13.57 6.34
CA GLY A 656 12.39 -14.62 6.64
C GLY A 656 12.66 -15.96 5.97
N ALA A 657 12.69 -17.03 6.77
CA ALA A 657 12.80 -18.41 6.28
C ALA A 657 11.63 -18.74 5.33
N GLY A 658 11.95 -19.06 4.08
CA GLY A 658 10.99 -19.45 3.04
C GLY A 658 10.49 -18.31 2.13
N VAL A 659 10.98 -17.07 2.30
CA VAL A 659 10.65 -15.92 1.41
C VAL A 659 11.73 -15.72 0.37
N PHE A 660 12.96 -15.60 0.85
CA PHE A 660 14.18 -15.77 0.07
C PHE A 660 15.12 -16.67 0.88
N PRO A 661 15.89 -17.58 0.25
CA PRO A 661 16.83 -18.43 0.97
C PRO A 661 17.83 -17.61 1.77
N ASP A 662 18.07 -17.99 3.03
CA ASP A 662 19.20 -17.49 3.80
C ASP A 662 20.48 -18.13 3.25
N LEU A 663 21.29 -17.32 2.57
CA LEU A 663 22.44 -17.83 1.84
C LEU A 663 23.51 -18.41 2.78
N ARG A 664 23.49 -18.08 4.08
CA ARG A 664 24.44 -18.61 5.09
C ARG A 664 24.23 -20.10 5.34
N TYR A 665 23.05 -20.64 5.03
CA TYR A 665 22.68 -22.05 5.20
C TYR A 665 22.78 -22.85 3.89
N SER A 666 23.26 -22.25 2.81
CA SER A 666 23.30 -22.92 1.50
C SER A 666 24.43 -23.95 1.43
N GLU A 667 24.10 -25.21 1.12
CA GLU A 667 25.08 -26.25 0.83
C GLU A 667 25.97 -25.93 -0.37
N ARG A 668 25.47 -25.11 -1.31
CA ARG A 668 26.25 -24.64 -2.47
C ARG A 668 27.42 -23.74 -2.07
N LEU A 669 27.51 -23.31 -0.81
CA LEU A 669 28.72 -22.65 -0.31
C LEU A 669 29.94 -23.58 -0.36
N HIS A 670 29.78 -24.91 -0.39
CA HIS A 670 30.91 -25.84 -0.41
C HIS A 670 31.62 -25.94 -1.76
N ASP A 671 30.95 -25.61 -2.87
CA ASP A 671 31.48 -25.78 -4.23
C ASP A 671 31.28 -24.50 -5.06
N LEU A 672 32.31 -24.06 -5.78
CA LEU A 672 32.22 -22.83 -6.58
C LEU A 672 31.46 -23.04 -7.89
N GLU A 673 31.52 -24.23 -8.47
CA GLU A 673 30.80 -24.59 -9.69
C GLU A 673 29.29 -24.63 -9.41
N GLU A 674 28.87 -25.31 -8.33
CA GLU A 674 27.46 -25.34 -7.93
C GLU A 674 26.91 -23.95 -7.55
N TRP A 675 27.75 -23.10 -6.95
CA TRP A 675 27.41 -21.70 -6.68
C TRP A 675 27.23 -20.91 -7.98
N ASN A 676 28.16 -21.04 -8.93
CA ASN A 676 28.10 -20.35 -10.22
C ASN A 676 26.94 -20.84 -11.09
N ALA A 677 26.55 -22.11 -10.99
CA ALA A 677 25.38 -22.65 -11.68
C ALA A 677 24.10 -21.86 -11.33
N VAL A 678 23.97 -21.39 -10.08
CA VAL A 678 22.89 -20.48 -9.69
C VAL A 678 23.16 -19.05 -10.13
N VAL A 679 24.27 -18.47 -9.65
CA VAL A 679 24.50 -17.02 -9.73
C VAL A 679 24.77 -16.55 -11.15
N LEU A 680 25.47 -17.35 -11.95
CA LEU A 680 25.89 -16.97 -13.30
C LEU A 680 25.12 -17.74 -14.38
N GLU A 681 24.71 -18.99 -14.13
CA GLU A 681 24.11 -19.83 -15.18
C GLU A 681 22.57 -19.89 -15.09
N GLY A 682 21.98 -19.41 -13.99
CA GLY A 682 20.53 -19.27 -13.85
C GLY A 682 19.80 -20.60 -13.61
N GLU A 683 20.43 -21.58 -12.96
CA GLU A 683 19.82 -22.89 -12.66
C GLU A 683 18.48 -22.77 -11.89
N LEU A 684 18.28 -21.69 -11.14
CA LEU A 684 17.08 -21.42 -10.35
C LEU A 684 16.21 -20.28 -10.92
N ALA A 685 16.38 -19.92 -12.19
CA ALA A 685 15.67 -18.80 -12.83
C ALA A 685 14.14 -18.98 -12.80
N ASP A 686 13.64 -20.21 -12.98
CA ASP A 686 12.22 -20.53 -12.91
C ASP A 686 11.59 -20.24 -11.53
N GLY A 687 12.40 -20.21 -10.48
CA GLY A 687 12.01 -19.82 -9.11
C GLY A 687 12.17 -18.33 -8.81
N GLY A 688 12.59 -17.52 -9.79
CA GLY A 688 12.86 -16.09 -9.65
C GLY A 688 14.30 -15.72 -9.27
N MET A 689 15.22 -16.69 -9.14
CA MET A 689 16.65 -16.41 -8.96
C MET A 689 17.33 -16.27 -10.31
N VAL A 690 17.37 -15.04 -10.82
CA VAL A 690 17.91 -14.74 -12.15
C VAL A 690 19.42 -14.96 -12.23
N SER A 691 19.90 -15.24 -13.45
CA SER A 691 21.34 -15.20 -13.76
C SER A 691 21.85 -13.77 -13.72
N PHE A 692 23.06 -13.59 -13.19
CA PHE A 692 23.81 -12.33 -13.21
C PHE A 692 24.97 -12.36 -14.22
N SER A 693 24.97 -13.32 -15.15
CA SER A 693 25.93 -13.33 -16.27
C SER A 693 25.80 -12.04 -17.09
N GLY A 694 26.95 -11.46 -17.43
CA GLY A 694 27.05 -10.16 -18.10
C GLY A 694 27.02 -8.95 -17.16
N GLN A 695 26.68 -9.14 -15.88
CA GLN A 695 26.77 -8.11 -14.83
C GLN A 695 27.86 -8.44 -13.80
N LEU A 696 28.08 -9.73 -13.56
CA LEU A 696 29.10 -10.26 -12.66
C LEU A 696 30.09 -11.13 -13.43
N GLU A 697 31.37 -10.91 -13.20
CA GLU A 697 32.43 -11.82 -13.66
C GLU A 697 32.54 -13.03 -12.71
N PRO A 698 33.13 -14.16 -13.13
CA PRO A 698 33.38 -15.30 -12.24
C PRO A 698 34.15 -14.95 -10.97
N SER A 699 35.03 -13.95 -11.02
CA SER A 699 35.73 -13.43 -9.85
C SER A 699 34.81 -12.71 -8.87
N ASP A 700 33.80 -11.99 -9.36
CA ASP A 700 32.82 -11.30 -8.51
C ASP A 700 31.94 -12.33 -7.79
N SER A 701 31.44 -13.34 -8.53
CA SER A 701 30.67 -14.44 -7.94
C SER A 701 31.46 -15.18 -6.86
N ALA A 702 32.75 -15.45 -7.11
CA ALA A 702 33.63 -16.07 -6.12
C ALA A 702 33.82 -15.17 -4.89
N ALA A 703 33.97 -13.85 -5.06
CA ALA A 703 34.10 -12.89 -3.98
C ALA A 703 32.81 -12.84 -3.12
N ILE A 704 31.64 -12.79 -3.76
CA ILE A 704 30.34 -12.87 -3.06
C ILE A 704 30.25 -14.15 -2.23
N ARG A 705 30.57 -15.32 -2.82
CA ARG A 705 30.56 -16.59 -2.10
C ARG A 705 31.43 -16.55 -0.85
N GLN A 706 32.64 -16.01 -0.94
CA GLN A 706 33.53 -15.89 0.21
C GLN A 706 33.01 -14.92 1.26
N TYR A 707 32.37 -13.81 0.85
CA TYR A 707 31.68 -12.92 1.77
C TYR A 707 30.56 -13.66 2.52
N VAL A 708 29.70 -14.41 1.82
CA VAL A 708 28.62 -15.19 2.45
C VAL A 708 29.17 -16.25 3.41
N ILE A 709 30.25 -16.96 3.05
CA ILE A 709 30.95 -17.88 3.95
C ILE A 709 31.41 -17.16 5.22
N SER A 710 31.99 -15.95 5.09
CA SER A 710 32.43 -15.18 6.26
C SER A 710 31.27 -14.82 7.20
N ARG A 711 30.10 -14.50 6.64
CA ARG A 711 28.87 -14.21 7.38
C ARG A 711 28.30 -15.46 8.05
N ALA A 712 28.37 -16.62 7.39
CA ALA A 712 27.94 -17.90 7.94
C ALA A 712 28.84 -18.37 9.10
N ILE A 713 30.16 -18.17 9.00
CA ILE A 713 31.10 -18.44 10.10
C ILE A 713 30.80 -17.52 11.29
N ALA A 714 30.59 -16.22 11.05
CA ALA A 714 30.26 -15.28 12.11
C ALA A 714 28.98 -15.67 12.87
N LEU A 715 27.94 -16.10 12.15
CA LEU A 715 26.71 -16.65 12.75
C LEU A 715 27.00 -17.93 13.55
N SER A 716 27.80 -18.85 13.02
CA SER A 716 28.16 -20.09 13.71
C SER A 716 28.89 -19.82 15.03
N ASP A 717 29.77 -18.82 15.07
CA ASP A 717 30.49 -18.44 16.28
C ASP A 717 29.55 -17.76 17.29
N GLU A 718 28.62 -16.93 16.82
CA GLU A 718 27.57 -16.32 17.65
C GLU A 718 26.68 -17.39 18.31
N LEU A 719 26.15 -18.34 17.55
CA LEU A 719 25.30 -19.42 18.07
C LEU A 719 26.05 -20.31 19.08
N ARG A 720 27.33 -20.60 18.84
CA ARG A 720 28.17 -21.33 19.80
C ARG A 720 28.41 -20.56 21.08
N SER A 721 28.43 -19.22 21.03
CA SER A 721 28.62 -18.37 22.21
C SER A 721 27.37 -18.24 23.09
N GLN A 722 26.19 -18.57 22.55
CA GLN A 722 24.90 -18.54 23.24
C GLN A 722 24.53 -19.90 23.89
N GLN A 723 25.26 -20.97 23.56
CA GLN A 723 25.19 -22.29 24.19
C GLN A 723 26.18 -22.40 25.36
#